data_AF-A0A836VE81-F1
#
_entry.id   AF-A0A836VE81-F1
#
_cell.length_a   1.000
_cell.length_b   1.000
_cell.length_c   1.000
_cell.angle_alpha   90.00
_cell.angle_beta   90.00
_cell.angle_gamma   90.00
#
_symmetry.space_group_name_H-M   'P 1'
#
loop_
_entity.id
_entity.type
_entity.pdbx_description
1 polymer ?
#
loop_
_entity_poly.entity_id
_entity_poly.type
_entity_poly.pdbx_seq_one_letter_code
_entity_poly.pdbx_strand_id
1 'polypeptide(L)'
;MQLAGIELRYLVDDIGKRIEDYYVSNIYGITKNSLLFKFHHPEKPDILLMLSTFGIWMTKVKIEQIEPNKLLRRFRSDLLRFKLKEIKQVGTERIVYLTFSYFDKEFVVIAELFGDGNIIICNSEMKILAMLHSVDVRHRQLRVGSQYIPPPQNNFDVLGMTEKDFEDVQSTPTPVAKWVGKTLGLPRKYAEEITRLAKVESKKKGEETTNEEVKQLFNFATQIINDVVSGKHDPEIVRNDEIDVNPVSIKGENCEKISNFMDGLDIVFTESILSKGKTVQGGSFDKKISELETKLDEQTKAVKTVTEKSQSIADVANSLLESLSQGTSTMDDPKIITLLKNKNSEIVKEKGISYVKIDDAKIKVNLNSSLPTIASTLFNESKKQKSAISSIEKLIKKTQRDLEKMIEKGESAKKTVSFTEVKKKNWFERYRWFYTTDGVLAVGGRDSSSNSAIIRKHLEKNDKVFHAEISGSPFFLLKNNDTATSVSFTEVAHATVCFSKVWREPMYGSSAYWVNPEQVKKAAPSGQSMAKGSFMIEGQRNFIKISTLKLCVAIIERKGSYLLTCGPPSLKNNCVCYAIIEPEGSDMADVAKKIRFEFISTNESIAKSFSVDEYVRVMPAGPSRVIESGSGS
;
A
#
# COMPACT_ATOMS: atom_id res chain seq x y z
N MET A 1 -12.10 -14.99 -3.52
CA MET A 1 -11.78 -15.21 -4.95
C MET A 1 -10.36 -15.75 -5.15
N GLN A 2 -10.21 -16.82 -5.93
CA GLN A 2 -8.94 -17.29 -6.50
C GLN A 2 -9.01 -17.12 -8.04
N LEU A 3 -7.91 -16.73 -8.67
CA LEU A 3 -7.86 -16.67 -10.14
C LEU A 3 -7.95 -18.08 -10.75
N ALA A 4 -8.72 -18.21 -11.82
CA ALA A 4 -8.75 -19.40 -12.67
C ALA A 4 -7.49 -19.48 -13.55
N GLY A 5 -7.13 -20.68 -13.98
CA GLY A 5 -6.02 -20.90 -14.91
C GLY A 5 -6.15 -20.13 -16.23
N ILE A 6 -7.36 -20.13 -16.80
CA ILE A 6 -7.68 -19.41 -18.04
C ILE A 6 -7.69 -17.89 -17.85
N GLU A 7 -8.10 -17.40 -16.69
CA GLU A 7 -8.05 -15.97 -16.33
C GLU A 7 -6.59 -15.52 -16.20
N LEU A 8 -5.76 -16.32 -15.54
CA LEU A 8 -4.32 -16.06 -15.41
C LEU A 8 -3.64 -15.98 -16.78
N ARG A 9 -4.07 -16.79 -17.76
CA ARG A 9 -3.48 -16.80 -19.10
C ARG A 9 -3.66 -15.47 -19.81
N TYR A 10 -4.88 -14.96 -19.81
CA TYR A 10 -5.17 -13.62 -20.31
C TYR A 10 -4.32 -12.57 -19.59
N LEU A 11 -4.25 -12.61 -18.25
CA LEU A 11 -3.51 -11.63 -17.47
C LEU A 11 -2.02 -11.65 -17.79
N VAL A 12 -1.42 -12.84 -17.90
CA VAL A 12 -0.01 -13.01 -18.27
C VAL A 12 0.27 -12.41 -19.65
N ASP A 13 -0.58 -12.70 -20.64
CA ASP A 13 -0.41 -12.21 -22.00
C ASP A 13 -0.59 -10.68 -22.09
N ASP A 14 -1.59 -10.11 -21.39
CA ASP A 14 -1.82 -8.66 -21.33
C ASP A 14 -0.72 -7.94 -20.54
N ILE A 15 -0.26 -8.50 -19.42
CA ILE A 15 0.84 -7.95 -18.62
C ILE A 15 2.13 -7.93 -19.42
N GLY A 16 2.43 -9.03 -20.12
CA GLY A 16 3.63 -9.15 -20.96
C GLY A 16 3.69 -8.05 -22.03
N LYS A 17 2.59 -7.81 -22.74
CA LYS A 17 2.49 -6.76 -23.75
C LYS A 17 2.68 -5.35 -23.17
N ARG A 18 2.20 -5.10 -21.95
CA ARG A 18 2.24 -3.76 -21.33
C ARG A 18 3.58 -3.42 -20.68
N ILE A 19 4.28 -4.41 -20.11
CA ILE A 19 5.55 -4.24 -19.38
C ILE A 19 6.78 -4.43 -20.30
N GLU A 20 6.56 -4.63 -21.60
CA GLU A 20 7.66 -4.70 -22.57
C GLU A 20 8.58 -3.46 -22.48
N ASP A 21 9.89 -3.71 -22.39
CA ASP A 21 10.96 -2.71 -22.22
C ASP A 21 10.99 -1.94 -20.90
N TYR A 22 10.22 -2.34 -19.90
CA TYR A 22 10.28 -1.74 -18.57
C TYR A 22 11.36 -2.38 -17.68
N TYR A 23 11.93 -1.54 -16.81
CA TYR A 23 12.91 -1.94 -15.80
C TYR A 23 12.30 -1.84 -14.40
N VAL A 24 12.66 -2.75 -13.51
CA VAL A 24 12.23 -2.68 -12.10
C VAL A 24 12.95 -1.50 -11.44
N SER A 25 12.20 -0.45 -11.11
CA SER A 25 12.71 0.74 -10.43
C SER A 25 12.64 0.62 -8.91
N ASN A 26 11.62 -0.05 -8.39
CA ASN A 26 11.47 -0.33 -6.97
C ASN A 26 10.57 -1.55 -6.75
N ILE A 27 10.65 -2.14 -5.55
CA ILE A 27 9.75 -3.20 -5.08
C ILE A 27 9.32 -2.82 -3.67
N TYR A 28 8.03 -2.89 -3.36
CA TYR A 28 7.48 -2.63 -2.03
C TYR A 28 6.91 -3.92 -1.45
N GLY A 29 7.20 -4.21 -0.17
CA GLY A 29 6.50 -5.26 0.56
C GLY A 29 5.19 -4.70 1.09
N ILE A 30 4.07 -5.32 0.75
CA ILE A 30 2.74 -4.85 1.16
C ILE A 30 2.26 -5.69 2.33
N THR A 31 2.21 -7.01 2.15
CA THR A 31 1.88 -7.98 3.20
C THR A 31 2.95 -9.06 3.24
N LYS A 32 2.82 -10.04 4.16
CA LYS A 32 3.67 -11.25 4.16
C LYS A 32 3.66 -12.00 2.82
N ASN A 33 2.56 -11.88 2.07
CA ASN A 33 2.28 -12.66 0.86
C ASN A 33 2.20 -11.80 -0.41
N SER A 34 2.37 -10.48 -0.32
CA SER A 34 2.22 -9.55 -1.45
C SER A 34 3.41 -8.61 -1.61
N LEU A 35 3.88 -8.47 -2.85
CA LEU A 35 4.94 -7.57 -3.29
C LEU A 35 4.41 -6.68 -4.43
N LEU A 36 4.63 -5.37 -4.33
CA LEU A 36 4.28 -4.40 -5.37
C LEU A 36 5.53 -3.99 -6.13
N PHE A 37 5.63 -4.40 -7.39
CA PHE A 37 6.71 -4.01 -8.29
C PHE A 37 6.39 -2.69 -8.96
N LYS A 38 7.35 -1.77 -8.95
CA LYS A 38 7.29 -0.53 -9.72
C LYS A 38 8.21 -0.63 -10.93
N PHE A 39 7.60 -0.71 -12.08
CA PHE A 39 8.26 -0.72 -13.38
C PHE A 39 8.39 0.70 -13.93
N HIS A 40 9.59 1.05 -14.40
CA HIS A 40 9.89 2.33 -15.02
C HIS A 40 10.26 2.15 -16.50
N HIS A 41 9.77 3.06 -17.34
CA HIS A 41 10.17 3.18 -18.73
C HIS A 41 10.69 4.60 -19.01
N PRO A 42 11.74 4.78 -19.83
CA PRO A 42 12.27 6.10 -20.16
C PRO A 42 11.31 7.03 -20.90
N GLU A 43 10.11 6.57 -21.30
CA GLU A 43 9.18 7.28 -22.17
C GLU A 43 7.71 7.13 -21.78
N LYS A 44 7.37 6.01 -21.15
CA LYS A 44 6.00 5.63 -20.83
C LYS A 44 5.78 5.81 -19.31
N PRO A 45 4.54 6.02 -18.84
CA PRO A 45 4.25 6.10 -17.41
C PRO A 45 4.73 4.87 -16.66
N ASP A 46 5.09 5.05 -15.39
CA ASP A 46 5.44 3.95 -14.51
C ASP A 46 4.25 2.98 -14.36
N ILE A 47 4.53 1.69 -14.35
CA ILE A 47 3.52 0.63 -14.13
C ILE A 47 3.73 0.05 -12.74
N LEU A 48 2.64 -0.13 -12.01
CA LEU A 48 2.66 -0.89 -10.76
C LEU A 48 2.04 -2.27 -11.01
N LEU A 49 2.78 -3.31 -10.65
CA LEU A 49 2.35 -4.70 -10.75
C LEU A 49 2.33 -5.31 -9.36
N MET A 50 1.15 -5.68 -8.88
CA MET A 50 1.01 -6.44 -7.64
C MET A 50 1.23 -7.91 -7.93
N LEU A 51 2.11 -8.55 -7.16
CA LEU A 51 2.30 -9.98 -7.13
C LEU A 51 1.95 -10.48 -5.72
N SER A 52 0.93 -11.32 -5.62
CA SER A 52 0.49 -11.95 -4.38
C SER A 52 0.34 -13.46 -4.55
N THR A 53 0.26 -14.20 -3.45
CA THR A 53 0.05 -15.66 -3.48
C THR A 53 -1.31 -16.08 -4.04
N PHE A 54 -2.26 -15.15 -4.17
CA PHE A 54 -3.59 -15.41 -4.74
C PHE A 54 -3.81 -14.76 -6.12
N GLY A 55 -2.88 -13.94 -6.61
CA GLY A 55 -3.03 -13.31 -7.91
C GLY A 55 -1.91 -12.36 -8.34
N ILE A 56 -1.95 -12.00 -9.61
CA ILE A 56 -1.06 -11.02 -10.25
C ILE A 56 -1.91 -10.04 -11.08
N TRP A 57 -1.73 -8.74 -10.87
CA TRP A 57 -2.51 -7.70 -11.58
C TRP A 57 -1.77 -6.37 -11.61
N MET A 58 -2.10 -5.52 -12.59
CA MET A 58 -1.65 -4.13 -12.55
C MET A 58 -2.56 -3.31 -11.67
N THR A 59 -1.97 -2.42 -10.88
CA THR A 59 -2.71 -1.57 -9.96
C THR A 59 -2.45 -0.10 -10.21
N LYS A 60 -3.45 0.74 -9.98
CA LYS A 60 -3.28 2.19 -9.89
C LYS A 60 -3.07 2.62 -8.44
N VAL A 61 -3.13 1.72 -7.48
CA VAL A 61 -3.06 2.03 -6.05
C VAL A 61 -1.69 1.66 -5.50
N LYS A 62 -0.99 2.65 -4.94
CA LYS A 62 0.19 2.41 -4.12
C LYS A 62 -0.26 2.23 -2.68
N ILE A 63 -0.27 0.97 -2.22
CA ILE A 63 -0.56 0.61 -0.83
C ILE A 63 0.71 0.79 0.00
N GLU A 64 0.62 1.37 1.19
CA GLU A 64 1.73 1.38 2.14
C GLU A 64 1.97 -0.01 2.75
N GLN A 65 3.14 -0.20 3.37
CA GLN A 65 3.48 -1.49 3.94
C GLN A 65 2.58 -1.80 5.16
N ILE A 66 1.82 -2.88 5.07
CA ILE A 66 0.93 -3.39 6.13
C ILE A 66 1.69 -4.37 7.03
N GLU A 67 2.43 -5.31 6.43
CA GLU A 67 3.25 -6.30 7.14
C GLU A 67 4.65 -6.46 6.52
N PRO A 68 5.67 -6.87 7.30
CA PRO A 68 6.97 -7.20 6.77
C PRO A 68 6.90 -8.41 5.82
N ASN A 69 7.51 -8.27 4.64
CA ASN A 69 7.67 -9.34 3.68
C ASN A 69 9.11 -9.86 3.69
N LYS A 70 9.30 -11.16 3.95
CA LYS A 70 10.63 -11.76 4.09
C LYS A 70 11.43 -11.83 2.78
N LEU A 71 10.75 -11.80 1.63
CA LEU A 71 11.40 -11.84 0.32
C LEU A 71 11.83 -10.46 -0.17
N LEU A 72 11.26 -9.38 0.39
CA LEU A 72 11.49 -8.00 -0.07
C LEU A 72 12.96 -7.65 -0.21
N ARG A 73 13.77 -7.95 0.82
CA ARG A 73 15.21 -7.65 0.80
C ARG A 73 15.92 -8.37 -0.33
N ARG A 74 15.61 -9.66 -0.54
CA ARG A 74 16.22 -10.48 -1.58
C ARG A 74 15.83 -9.97 -2.98
N PHE A 75 14.54 -9.71 -3.18
CA PHE A 75 14.02 -9.21 -4.45
C PHE A 75 14.62 -7.85 -4.81
N ARG A 76 14.76 -6.93 -3.84
CA ARG A 76 15.44 -5.64 -4.09
C ARG A 76 16.92 -5.81 -4.43
N SER A 77 17.63 -6.71 -3.75
CA SER A 77 19.04 -6.98 -4.04
C SER A 77 19.23 -7.55 -5.45
N ASP A 78 18.33 -8.42 -5.89
CA ASP A 78 18.54 -9.23 -7.09
C ASP A 78 17.88 -8.65 -8.34
N LEU A 79 16.77 -7.90 -8.21
CA LEU A 79 15.92 -7.52 -9.35
C LEU A 79 15.90 -6.02 -9.66
N LEU A 80 16.40 -5.14 -8.79
CA LEU A 80 16.41 -3.70 -9.11
C LEU A 80 17.27 -3.42 -10.36
N ARG A 81 16.74 -2.60 -11.26
CA ARG A 81 17.29 -2.26 -12.59
C ARG A 81 17.22 -3.38 -13.62
N PHE A 82 16.72 -4.57 -13.27
CA PHE A 82 16.52 -5.64 -14.24
C PHE A 82 15.30 -5.34 -15.11
N LYS A 83 15.38 -5.73 -16.37
CA LYS A 83 14.25 -5.69 -17.31
C LYS A 83 13.42 -6.97 -17.15
N LEU A 84 12.09 -6.86 -17.18
CA LEU A 84 11.24 -8.04 -17.34
C LEU A 84 11.37 -8.50 -18.79
N LYS A 85 12.10 -9.62 -18.99
CA LYS A 85 12.39 -10.19 -20.31
C LYS A 85 11.21 -11.01 -20.83
N GLU A 86 10.58 -11.79 -19.96
CA GLU A 86 9.48 -12.68 -20.30
C GLU A 86 8.56 -12.84 -19.09
N ILE A 87 7.26 -12.90 -19.34
CA ILE A 87 6.27 -13.41 -18.41
C ILE A 87 5.51 -14.53 -19.11
N LYS A 88 5.37 -15.69 -18.47
CA LYS A 88 4.68 -16.83 -19.07
C LYS A 88 3.97 -17.71 -18.05
N GLN A 89 3.00 -18.46 -18.55
CA GLN A 89 2.29 -19.52 -17.86
C GLN A 89 2.41 -20.80 -18.69
N VAL A 90 2.46 -21.96 -18.03
CA VAL A 90 2.47 -23.26 -18.70
C VAL A 90 1.05 -23.82 -18.71
N GLY A 91 0.51 -24.09 -19.90
CA GLY A 91 -0.87 -24.56 -20.09
C GLY A 91 -1.89 -23.61 -19.45
N THR A 92 -2.80 -24.19 -18.67
CA THR A 92 -3.77 -23.49 -17.81
C THR A 92 -3.43 -23.65 -16.32
N GLU A 93 -2.21 -24.07 -15.98
CA GLU A 93 -1.79 -24.20 -14.59
C GLU A 93 -1.68 -22.83 -13.91
N ARG A 94 -2.05 -22.73 -12.64
CA ARG A 94 -2.02 -21.46 -11.89
C ARG A 94 -0.60 -21.12 -11.40
N ILE A 95 0.36 -21.13 -12.32
CA ILE A 95 1.78 -20.84 -12.08
C ILE A 95 2.26 -19.83 -13.11
N VAL A 96 2.81 -18.71 -12.63
CA VAL A 96 3.42 -17.70 -13.49
C VAL A 96 4.92 -17.64 -13.27
N TYR A 97 5.65 -17.53 -14.38
CA TYR A 97 7.10 -17.35 -14.43
C TYR A 97 7.40 -15.95 -14.94
N LEU A 98 8.19 -15.17 -14.20
CA LEU A 98 8.68 -13.86 -14.58
C LEU A 98 10.20 -13.93 -14.69
N THR A 99 10.72 -13.85 -15.92
CA THR A 99 12.14 -13.88 -16.21
C THR A 99 12.68 -12.45 -16.27
N PHE A 100 13.63 -12.13 -15.39
CA PHE A 100 14.26 -10.83 -15.30
C PHE A 100 15.70 -10.92 -15.78
N SER A 101 16.13 -9.99 -16.63
CA SER A 101 17.50 -9.97 -17.17
C SER A 101 18.18 -8.61 -17.00
N TYR A 102 19.48 -8.62 -16.72
CA TYR A 102 20.35 -7.45 -16.72
C TYR A 102 21.77 -7.86 -17.13
N PHE A 103 22.19 -7.45 -18.33
CA PHE A 103 23.41 -7.95 -18.97
C PHE A 103 23.41 -9.49 -18.97
N ASP A 104 24.44 -10.12 -18.41
CA ASP A 104 24.63 -11.57 -18.37
C ASP A 104 23.93 -12.25 -17.17
N LYS A 105 23.22 -11.47 -16.32
CA LYS A 105 22.50 -12.00 -15.16
C LYS A 105 21.04 -12.20 -15.47
N GLU A 106 20.52 -13.37 -15.12
CA GLU A 106 19.11 -13.72 -15.25
C GLU A 106 18.57 -14.33 -13.95
N PHE A 107 17.37 -13.92 -13.56
CA PHE A 107 16.63 -14.45 -12.42
C PHE A 107 15.21 -14.79 -12.85
N VAL A 108 14.66 -15.87 -12.27
CA VAL A 108 13.29 -16.29 -12.54
C VAL A 108 12.49 -16.19 -11.24
N VAL A 109 11.45 -15.36 -11.23
CA VAL A 109 10.46 -15.34 -10.15
C VAL A 109 9.31 -16.25 -10.56
N ILE A 110 8.96 -17.18 -9.68
CA ILE A 110 7.89 -18.15 -9.89
C ILE A 110 6.83 -17.87 -8.83
N ALA A 111 5.57 -17.71 -9.24
CA ALA A 111 4.46 -17.61 -8.33
C ALA A 111 3.45 -18.73 -8.57
N GLU A 112 3.25 -19.54 -7.55
CA GLU A 112 2.27 -20.62 -7.49
C GLU A 112 1.01 -20.07 -6.83
N LEU A 113 -0.09 -19.95 -7.58
CA LEU A 113 -1.31 -19.24 -7.18
C LEU A 113 -2.43 -20.21 -6.76
N PHE A 114 -2.08 -21.31 -6.12
CA PHE A 114 -2.99 -22.35 -5.65
C PHE A 114 -2.71 -22.73 -4.18
N GLY A 115 -3.73 -23.22 -3.47
CA GLY A 115 -3.62 -23.47 -2.03
C GLY A 115 -3.32 -22.18 -1.26
N ASP A 116 -2.33 -22.22 -0.37
CA ASP A 116 -1.80 -21.04 0.32
C ASP A 116 -0.94 -20.13 -0.59
N GLY A 117 -0.56 -20.67 -1.75
CA GLY A 117 0.31 -20.09 -2.75
C GLY A 117 1.77 -19.94 -2.32
N ASN A 118 2.65 -19.64 -3.27
CA ASN A 118 4.08 -19.52 -3.02
C ASN A 118 4.70 -18.51 -3.99
N ILE A 119 5.70 -17.76 -3.52
CA ILE A 119 6.53 -16.90 -4.36
C ILE A 119 7.97 -17.36 -4.16
N ILE A 120 8.65 -17.67 -5.26
CA ILE A 120 9.97 -18.29 -5.30
C ILE A 120 10.85 -17.47 -6.23
N ILE A 121 12.10 -17.24 -5.87
CA ILE A 121 13.10 -16.64 -6.76
C ILE A 121 14.22 -17.65 -7.02
N CYS A 122 14.54 -17.85 -8.28
CA CYS A 122 15.58 -18.77 -8.76
C CYS A 122 16.63 -18.05 -9.59
N ASN A 123 17.82 -18.64 -9.72
CA ASN A 123 18.82 -18.22 -10.71
C ASN A 123 18.47 -18.74 -12.13
N SER A 124 19.34 -18.46 -13.11
CA SER A 124 19.23 -18.94 -14.49
C SER A 124 19.19 -20.47 -14.64
N GLU A 125 19.78 -21.19 -13.69
CA GLU A 125 19.77 -22.66 -13.66
C GLU A 125 18.53 -23.21 -12.94
N MET A 126 17.54 -22.39 -12.57
CA MET A 126 16.34 -22.79 -11.79
C MET A 126 16.65 -23.33 -10.38
N LYS A 127 17.80 -22.96 -9.80
CA LYS A 127 18.13 -23.19 -8.39
C LYS A 127 17.46 -22.15 -7.50
N ILE A 128 16.75 -22.61 -6.47
CA ILE A 128 15.97 -21.78 -5.55
C ILE A 128 16.91 -20.94 -4.67
N LEU A 129 16.76 -19.62 -4.73
CA LEU A 129 17.52 -18.65 -3.95
C LEU A 129 16.78 -18.19 -2.69
N ALA A 130 15.46 -18.04 -2.77
CA ALA A 130 14.58 -17.75 -1.64
C ALA A 130 13.12 -18.11 -1.99
N MET A 131 12.28 -18.34 -0.98
CA MET A 131 10.86 -18.66 -1.16
C MET A 131 9.96 -18.29 0.04
N LEU A 132 8.65 -18.14 -0.20
CA LEU A 132 7.67 -17.90 0.87
C LEU A 132 7.42 -19.14 1.74
N HIS A 133 7.21 -20.30 1.13
CA HIS A 133 6.90 -21.53 1.87
C HIS A 133 7.75 -22.68 1.36
N SER A 134 8.48 -23.35 2.26
CA SER A 134 9.14 -24.62 1.92
C SER A 134 8.06 -25.69 1.68
N VAL A 135 8.28 -26.55 0.69
CA VAL A 135 7.35 -27.63 0.35
C VAL A 135 8.05 -28.96 0.54
N ASP A 136 7.41 -29.89 1.25
CA ASP A 136 7.89 -31.25 1.40
C ASP A 136 6.69 -32.21 1.27
N VAL A 137 6.46 -32.69 0.04
CA VAL A 137 5.36 -33.58 -0.31
C VAL A 137 5.87 -34.74 -1.17
N ARG A 138 5.10 -35.83 -1.25
CA ARG A 138 5.53 -37.09 -1.91
C ARG A 138 6.14 -36.91 -3.31
N HIS A 139 5.60 -35.97 -4.10
CA HIS A 139 6.00 -35.77 -5.50
C HIS A 139 7.00 -34.62 -5.72
N ARG A 140 7.27 -33.77 -4.70
CA ARG A 140 8.26 -32.69 -4.83
C ARG A 140 8.74 -32.15 -3.48
N GLN A 141 10.00 -31.73 -3.44
CA GLN A 141 10.58 -31.00 -2.32
C GLN A 141 11.18 -29.69 -2.81
N LEU A 142 10.78 -28.57 -2.19
CA LEU A 142 11.27 -27.24 -2.51
C LEU A 142 11.94 -26.63 -1.28
N ARG A 143 13.26 -26.43 -1.36
CA ARG A 143 14.08 -25.86 -0.30
C ARG A 143 15.09 -24.88 -0.91
N VAL A 144 15.56 -23.92 -0.12
CA VAL A 144 16.61 -23.00 -0.59
C VAL A 144 17.87 -23.79 -0.94
N GLY A 145 18.41 -23.56 -2.14
CA GLY A 145 19.55 -24.26 -2.69
C GLY A 145 19.22 -25.49 -3.53
N SER A 146 17.97 -25.99 -3.53
CA SER A 146 17.55 -27.08 -4.42
C SER A 146 17.11 -26.57 -5.80
N GLN A 147 17.03 -27.47 -6.77
CA GLN A 147 16.40 -27.21 -8.06
C GLN A 147 14.89 -27.02 -7.88
N TYR A 148 14.28 -26.07 -8.59
CA TYR A 148 12.83 -25.93 -8.65
C TYR A 148 12.20 -27.07 -9.46
N ILE A 149 11.13 -27.66 -8.93
CA ILE A 149 10.35 -28.69 -9.59
C ILE A 149 8.87 -28.28 -9.54
N PRO A 150 8.20 -28.08 -10.69
CA PRO A 150 6.77 -27.76 -10.71
C PRO A 150 5.94 -28.93 -10.16
N PRO A 151 4.69 -28.69 -9.72
CA PRO A 151 3.80 -29.80 -9.38
C PRO A 151 3.55 -30.69 -10.61
N PRO A 152 3.14 -31.96 -10.43
CA PRO A 152 2.75 -32.84 -11.52
C PRO A 152 1.69 -32.15 -12.38
N GLN A 153 1.98 -32.06 -13.68
CA GLN A 153 1.08 -31.40 -14.63
C GLN A 153 -0.09 -32.33 -14.97
N ASN A 154 -1.26 -31.73 -15.16
CA ASN A 154 -2.37 -32.45 -15.76
C ASN A 154 -2.07 -32.57 -17.28
N ASN A 155 -2.06 -33.78 -17.84
CA ASN A 155 -1.69 -34.01 -19.25
C ASN A 155 -2.77 -33.52 -20.25
N PHE A 156 -3.88 -32.97 -19.76
CA PHE A 156 -4.99 -32.53 -20.59
C PHE A 156 -4.76 -31.11 -21.11
N ASP A 157 -4.63 -30.96 -22.44
CA ASP A 157 -4.49 -29.66 -23.08
C ASP A 157 -5.86 -28.98 -23.25
N VAL A 158 -6.21 -28.15 -22.26
CA VAL A 158 -7.46 -27.37 -22.26
C VAL A 158 -7.55 -26.39 -23.44
N LEU A 159 -6.42 -25.88 -23.96
CA LEU A 159 -6.42 -24.90 -25.04
C LEU A 159 -6.50 -25.56 -26.42
N GLY A 160 -6.02 -26.79 -26.53
CA GLY A 160 -6.03 -27.62 -27.73
C GLY A 160 -7.10 -28.71 -27.76
N MET A 161 -8.08 -28.67 -26.85
CA MET A 161 -9.08 -29.73 -26.68
C MET A 161 -9.96 -29.95 -27.92
N THR A 162 -10.40 -31.18 -28.11
CA THR A 162 -11.23 -31.65 -29.21
C THR A 162 -12.56 -32.22 -28.70
N GLU A 163 -13.52 -32.43 -29.61
CA GLU A 163 -14.82 -33.02 -29.24
C GLU A 163 -14.68 -34.42 -28.63
N LYS A 164 -13.68 -35.20 -29.08
CA LYS A 164 -13.41 -36.55 -28.56
C LYS A 164 -13.04 -36.56 -27.09
N ASP A 165 -12.38 -35.50 -26.62
CA ASP A 165 -12.00 -35.34 -25.22
C ASP A 165 -13.21 -35.22 -24.28
N PHE A 166 -14.38 -34.90 -24.84
CA PHE A 166 -15.64 -34.82 -24.09
C PHE A 166 -16.43 -36.13 -24.08
N GLU A 167 -16.11 -37.11 -24.93
CA GLU A 167 -16.81 -38.42 -24.96
C GLU A 167 -16.67 -39.17 -23.63
N ASP A 168 -15.55 -38.98 -22.92
CA ASP A 168 -15.27 -39.57 -21.60
C ASP A 168 -16.29 -39.21 -20.52
N VAL A 169 -17.06 -38.12 -20.70
CA VAL A 169 -18.14 -37.75 -19.78
C VAL A 169 -19.19 -38.86 -19.68
N GLN A 170 -19.47 -39.54 -20.80
CA GLN A 170 -20.46 -40.63 -20.86
C GLN A 170 -19.97 -41.92 -20.18
N SER A 171 -18.67 -42.03 -19.90
CA SER A 171 -18.07 -43.18 -19.23
C SER A 171 -17.85 -42.96 -17.74
N THR A 172 -18.30 -41.82 -17.19
CA THR A 172 -18.05 -41.45 -15.79
C THR A 172 -19.36 -41.21 -15.02
N PRO A 173 -19.61 -41.91 -13.90
CA PRO A 173 -20.82 -41.76 -13.08
C PRO A 173 -20.82 -40.49 -12.20
N THR A 174 -20.11 -39.44 -12.62
CA THR A 174 -20.03 -38.16 -11.91
C THR A 174 -21.02 -37.15 -12.49
N PRO A 175 -21.56 -36.22 -11.67
CA PRO A 175 -22.35 -35.10 -12.17
C PRO A 175 -21.62 -34.31 -13.27
N VAL A 176 -22.31 -33.98 -14.36
CA VAL A 176 -21.72 -33.33 -15.55
C VAL A 176 -20.94 -32.07 -15.18
N ALA A 177 -21.49 -31.15 -14.38
CA ALA A 177 -20.78 -29.91 -14.01
C ALA A 177 -19.50 -30.20 -13.20
N LYS A 178 -19.52 -31.23 -12.35
CA LYS A 178 -18.34 -31.65 -11.58
C LYS A 178 -17.27 -32.27 -12.48
N TRP A 179 -17.70 -33.05 -13.48
CA TRP A 179 -16.81 -33.61 -14.49
C TRP A 179 -16.15 -32.50 -15.31
N VAL A 180 -16.93 -31.57 -15.88
CA VAL A 180 -16.42 -30.41 -16.66
C VAL A 180 -15.41 -29.61 -15.84
N GLY A 181 -15.74 -29.24 -14.60
CA GLY A 181 -14.82 -28.48 -13.75
C GLY A 181 -13.52 -29.23 -13.44
N LYS A 182 -13.59 -30.56 -13.20
CA LYS A 182 -12.40 -31.37 -12.90
C LYS A 182 -11.53 -31.60 -14.13
N THR A 183 -12.12 -31.97 -15.26
CA THR A 183 -11.42 -32.28 -16.51
C THR A 183 -10.73 -31.04 -17.06
N LEU A 184 -11.43 -29.90 -17.08
CA LEU A 184 -10.91 -28.64 -17.63
C LEU A 184 -10.13 -27.79 -16.62
N GLY A 185 -10.06 -28.20 -15.34
CA GLY A 185 -9.43 -27.41 -14.28
C GLY A 185 -10.13 -26.07 -14.02
N LEU A 186 -11.43 -25.97 -14.31
CA LEU A 186 -12.20 -24.73 -14.21
C LEU A 186 -12.91 -24.62 -12.85
N PRO A 187 -12.95 -23.41 -12.25
CA PRO A 187 -13.81 -23.13 -11.11
C PRO A 187 -15.28 -23.46 -11.38
N ARG A 188 -16.01 -23.78 -10.29
CA ARG A 188 -17.43 -24.16 -10.34
C ARG A 188 -18.30 -23.20 -11.15
N LYS A 189 -18.07 -21.88 -11.04
CA LYS A 189 -18.82 -20.85 -11.76
C LYS A 189 -18.82 -21.06 -13.29
N TYR A 190 -17.67 -21.45 -13.86
CA TYR A 190 -17.57 -21.71 -15.28
C TYR A 190 -18.21 -23.04 -15.66
N ALA A 191 -18.03 -24.07 -14.85
CA ALA A 191 -18.64 -25.38 -15.13
C ALA A 191 -20.17 -25.30 -15.11
N GLU A 192 -20.75 -24.56 -14.16
CA GLU A 192 -22.19 -24.31 -14.10
C GLU A 192 -22.68 -23.51 -15.31
N GLU A 193 -21.96 -22.45 -15.68
CA GLU A 193 -22.32 -21.63 -16.86
C GLU A 193 -22.25 -22.43 -18.18
N ILE A 194 -21.21 -23.26 -18.36
CA ILE A 194 -21.10 -24.16 -19.51
C ILE A 194 -22.30 -25.10 -19.59
N THR A 195 -22.64 -25.79 -18.49
CA THR A 195 -23.79 -26.70 -18.48
C THR A 195 -25.11 -25.98 -18.75
N ARG A 196 -25.25 -24.74 -18.23
CA ARG A 196 -26.44 -23.90 -18.44
C ARG A 196 -26.59 -23.50 -19.91
N LEU A 197 -25.51 -23.06 -20.56
CA LEU A 197 -25.53 -22.68 -21.99
C LEU A 197 -25.77 -23.90 -22.89
N ALA A 198 -25.17 -25.03 -22.54
CA ALA A 198 -25.39 -26.31 -23.22
C ALA A 198 -26.79 -26.90 -22.98
N LYS A 199 -27.59 -26.31 -22.08
CA LYS A 199 -28.91 -26.80 -21.65
C LYS A 199 -28.86 -28.23 -21.08
N VAL A 200 -27.75 -28.56 -20.41
CA VAL A 200 -27.57 -29.84 -19.71
C VAL A 200 -27.75 -29.60 -18.21
N GLU A 201 -28.56 -30.42 -17.55
CA GLU A 201 -28.72 -30.31 -16.09
C GLU A 201 -27.37 -30.59 -15.39
N SER A 202 -26.92 -29.65 -14.55
CA SER A 202 -25.59 -29.69 -13.91
C SER A 202 -25.36 -30.92 -13.04
N LYS A 203 -26.44 -31.46 -12.45
CA LYS A 203 -26.44 -32.64 -11.57
C LYS A 203 -26.67 -33.96 -12.28
N LYS A 204 -27.02 -33.94 -13.57
CA LYS A 204 -27.20 -35.13 -14.41
C LYS A 204 -25.95 -35.99 -14.37
N LYS A 205 -26.07 -37.31 -14.34
CA LYS A 205 -24.89 -38.20 -14.41
C LYS A 205 -24.32 -38.16 -15.83
N GLY A 206 -23.00 -38.20 -15.93
CA GLY A 206 -22.31 -38.20 -17.23
C GLY A 206 -22.81 -39.31 -18.17
N GLU A 207 -22.99 -40.52 -17.65
CA GLU A 207 -23.53 -41.70 -18.39
C GLU A 207 -24.94 -41.49 -18.98
N GLU A 208 -25.71 -40.55 -18.45
CA GLU A 208 -27.06 -40.24 -18.92
C GLU A 208 -27.06 -39.17 -20.02
N THR A 209 -25.89 -38.63 -20.38
CA THR A 209 -25.77 -37.58 -21.41
C THR A 209 -25.84 -38.14 -22.83
N THR A 210 -26.51 -37.41 -23.72
CA THR A 210 -26.62 -37.74 -25.14
C THR A 210 -25.42 -37.17 -25.93
N ASN A 211 -25.11 -37.74 -27.09
CA ASN A 211 -24.00 -37.25 -27.93
C ASN A 211 -24.17 -35.77 -28.34
N GLU A 212 -25.40 -35.30 -28.53
CA GLU A 212 -25.67 -33.88 -28.80
C GLU A 212 -25.36 -33.01 -27.58
N GLU A 213 -25.72 -33.45 -26.37
CA GLU A 213 -25.37 -32.74 -25.13
C GLU A 213 -23.84 -32.67 -24.94
N VAL A 214 -23.11 -33.77 -25.22
CA VAL A 214 -21.64 -33.80 -25.20
C VAL A 214 -21.05 -32.76 -26.15
N LYS A 215 -21.56 -32.70 -27.39
CA LYS A 215 -21.12 -31.73 -28.39
C LYS A 215 -21.41 -30.28 -27.98
N GLN A 216 -22.58 -30.02 -27.40
CA GLN A 216 -22.92 -28.68 -26.90
C GLN A 216 -22.00 -28.28 -25.73
N LEU A 217 -21.71 -29.19 -24.79
CA LEU A 217 -20.77 -28.96 -23.69
C LEU A 217 -19.38 -28.59 -24.23
N PHE A 218 -18.87 -29.32 -25.22
CA PHE A 218 -17.61 -29.02 -25.88
C PHE A 218 -17.62 -27.62 -26.54
N ASN A 219 -18.65 -27.31 -27.32
CA ASN A 219 -18.76 -26.03 -28.02
C ASN A 219 -18.77 -24.84 -27.06
N PHE A 220 -19.59 -24.88 -26.01
CA PHE A 220 -19.68 -23.79 -25.05
C PHE A 220 -18.47 -23.70 -24.12
N ALA A 221 -17.87 -24.84 -23.74
CA ALA A 221 -16.60 -24.83 -23.02
C ALA A 221 -15.49 -24.15 -23.85
N THR A 222 -15.36 -24.54 -25.11
CA THR A 222 -14.40 -23.95 -26.06
C THR A 222 -14.64 -22.46 -26.23
N GLN A 223 -15.91 -22.07 -26.41
CA GLN A 223 -16.29 -20.66 -26.54
C GLN A 223 -15.89 -19.85 -25.31
N ILE A 224 -16.27 -20.28 -24.10
CA ILE A 224 -15.97 -19.55 -22.86
C ILE A 224 -14.45 -19.45 -22.65
N ILE A 225 -13.71 -20.54 -22.82
CA ILE A 225 -12.26 -20.53 -22.66
C ILE A 225 -11.62 -19.54 -23.65
N ASN A 226 -12.04 -19.57 -24.92
CA ASN A 226 -11.52 -18.65 -25.93
C ASN A 226 -11.89 -17.20 -25.66
N ASP A 227 -13.14 -16.92 -25.27
CA ASP A 227 -13.59 -15.56 -24.94
C ASP A 227 -12.77 -14.99 -23.76
N VAL A 228 -12.48 -15.80 -22.74
CA VAL A 228 -11.64 -15.42 -21.59
C VAL A 228 -10.18 -15.20 -22.00
N VAL A 229 -9.56 -16.16 -22.67
CA VAL A 229 -8.12 -16.13 -22.99
C VAL A 229 -7.79 -15.06 -24.04
N SER A 230 -8.67 -14.86 -25.03
CA SER A 230 -8.47 -13.87 -26.10
C SER A 230 -8.71 -12.42 -25.67
N GLY A 231 -9.34 -12.20 -24.52
CA GLY A 231 -9.69 -10.86 -24.05
C GLY A 231 -11.03 -10.33 -24.57
N LYS A 232 -11.88 -11.18 -25.16
CA LYS A 232 -13.25 -10.81 -25.56
C LYS A 232 -14.16 -10.81 -24.32
N HIS A 233 -13.88 -9.86 -23.44
CA HIS A 233 -14.49 -9.77 -22.12
C HIS A 233 -15.78 -8.96 -22.15
N ASP A 234 -16.72 -9.38 -21.31
CA ASP A 234 -17.88 -8.59 -20.88
C ASP A 234 -17.87 -8.59 -19.34
N PRO A 235 -16.93 -7.84 -18.74
CA PRO A 235 -16.52 -8.10 -17.37
C PRO A 235 -17.49 -7.50 -16.35
N GLU A 236 -17.64 -8.20 -15.22
CA GLU A 236 -18.56 -7.83 -14.15
C GLU A 236 -18.01 -8.19 -12.77
N ILE A 237 -18.40 -7.41 -11.76
CA ILE A 237 -18.17 -7.73 -10.35
C ILE A 237 -19.46 -8.29 -9.78
N VAL A 238 -19.37 -9.45 -9.13
CA VAL A 238 -20.49 -10.08 -8.45
C VAL A 238 -20.27 -9.94 -6.95
N ARG A 239 -21.19 -9.25 -6.27
CA ARG A 239 -21.12 -9.00 -4.81
C ARG A 239 -22.19 -9.82 -4.08
N ASN A 240 -21.87 -11.09 -3.81
CA ASN A 240 -22.66 -11.97 -2.96
C ASN A 240 -21.94 -12.14 -1.60
N ASP A 241 -22.09 -13.29 -0.92
CA ASP A 241 -21.34 -13.61 0.30
C ASP A 241 -19.81 -13.53 0.07
N GLU A 242 -19.35 -13.88 -1.13
CA GLU A 242 -18.01 -13.60 -1.62
C GLU A 242 -18.05 -12.64 -2.82
N ILE A 243 -17.07 -11.73 -2.87
CA ILE A 243 -16.87 -10.85 -4.02
C ILE A 243 -16.02 -11.59 -5.06
N ASP A 244 -16.54 -11.69 -6.28
CA ASP A 244 -15.87 -12.30 -7.44
C ASP A 244 -15.83 -11.32 -8.61
N VAL A 245 -14.86 -11.49 -9.50
CA VAL A 245 -14.73 -10.73 -10.74
C VAL A 245 -14.76 -11.73 -11.89
N ASN A 246 -15.70 -11.56 -12.81
CA ASN A 246 -15.84 -12.44 -13.95
C ASN A 246 -15.45 -11.69 -15.23
N PRO A 247 -14.55 -12.25 -16.06
CA PRO A 247 -14.20 -11.66 -17.36
C PRO A 247 -15.30 -11.81 -18.41
N VAL A 248 -16.18 -12.80 -18.25
CA VAL A 248 -17.35 -13.06 -19.09
C VAL A 248 -18.58 -13.07 -18.21
N SER A 249 -19.73 -12.65 -18.74
CA SER A 249 -20.96 -12.58 -17.95
C SER A 249 -21.40 -13.98 -17.52
N ILE A 250 -21.56 -14.17 -16.21
CA ILE A 250 -22.09 -15.39 -15.61
C ILE A 250 -23.41 -15.02 -14.98
N LYS A 251 -24.47 -15.76 -15.30
CA LYS A 251 -25.82 -15.41 -14.80
C LYS A 251 -25.84 -15.49 -13.27
N GLY A 252 -25.94 -14.32 -12.61
CA GLY A 252 -25.97 -14.19 -11.16
C GLY A 252 -26.79 -12.98 -10.70
N GLU A 253 -27.05 -12.93 -9.41
CA GLU A 253 -27.63 -11.75 -8.73
C GLU A 253 -26.51 -10.75 -8.37
N ASN A 254 -26.85 -9.47 -8.17
CA ASN A 254 -25.92 -8.41 -7.74
C ASN A 254 -24.67 -8.23 -8.64
N CYS A 255 -24.89 -8.13 -9.95
CA CYS A 255 -23.83 -7.92 -10.94
C CYS A 255 -23.64 -6.44 -11.29
N GLU A 256 -22.41 -5.94 -11.19
CA GLU A 256 -22.00 -4.59 -11.58
C GLU A 256 -21.09 -4.68 -12.81
N LYS A 257 -21.46 -4.05 -13.92
CA LYS A 257 -20.63 -4.02 -15.14
C LYS A 257 -19.41 -3.12 -14.95
N ILE A 258 -18.25 -3.60 -15.40
CA ILE A 258 -16.98 -2.87 -15.33
C ILE A 258 -16.38 -2.68 -16.72
N SER A 259 -15.50 -1.68 -16.85
CA SER A 259 -14.92 -1.30 -18.13
C SER A 259 -13.90 -2.32 -18.66
N ASN A 260 -13.15 -2.97 -17.77
CA ASN A 260 -12.19 -4.01 -18.10
C ASN A 260 -11.92 -4.91 -16.90
N PHE A 261 -11.59 -6.18 -17.20
CA PHE A 261 -11.36 -7.21 -16.19
C PHE A 261 -10.23 -6.87 -15.21
N MET A 262 -9.13 -6.28 -15.70
CA MET A 262 -7.97 -5.94 -14.87
C MET A 262 -8.29 -4.86 -13.83
N ASP A 263 -9.04 -3.81 -14.19
CA ASP A 263 -9.50 -2.80 -13.25
C ASP A 263 -10.46 -3.39 -12.20
N GLY A 264 -11.30 -4.36 -12.58
CA GLY A 264 -12.14 -5.11 -11.64
C GLY A 264 -11.32 -5.89 -10.61
N LEU A 265 -10.30 -6.62 -11.07
CA LEU A 265 -9.36 -7.30 -10.19
C LEU A 265 -8.63 -6.32 -9.27
N ASP A 266 -8.20 -5.16 -9.80
CA ASP A 266 -7.53 -4.15 -8.98
C ASP A 266 -8.42 -3.67 -7.83
N ILE A 267 -9.69 -3.38 -8.11
CA ILE A 267 -10.67 -2.98 -7.09
C ILE A 267 -10.81 -4.09 -6.03
N VAL A 268 -11.19 -5.30 -6.44
CA VAL A 268 -11.55 -6.38 -5.50
C VAL A 268 -10.32 -6.88 -4.72
N PHE A 269 -9.18 -7.05 -5.36
CA PHE A 269 -7.97 -7.52 -4.69
C PHE A 269 -7.35 -6.44 -3.80
N THR A 270 -7.40 -5.17 -4.20
CA THR A 270 -6.96 -4.07 -3.32
C THR A 270 -7.86 -3.96 -2.10
N GLU A 271 -9.19 -4.00 -2.26
CA GLU A 271 -10.14 -4.05 -1.13
C GLU A 271 -9.87 -5.23 -0.19
N SER A 272 -9.59 -6.41 -0.74
CA SER A 272 -9.23 -7.61 0.03
C SER A 272 -7.92 -7.44 0.83
N ILE A 273 -6.89 -6.83 0.24
CA ILE A 273 -5.64 -6.54 0.94
C ILE A 273 -5.85 -5.53 2.06
N LEU A 274 -6.57 -4.44 1.78
CA LEU A 274 -6.82 -3.37 2.75
C LEU A 274 -7.67 -3.86 3.92
N SER A 275 -8.75 -4.62 3.65
CA SER A 275 -9.60 -5.21 4.69
C SER A 275 -8.83 -6.19 5.58
N LYS A 276 -8.04 -7.10 4.98
CA LYS A 276 -7.15 -7.98 5.75
C LYS A 276 -6.14 -7.18 6.57
N GLY A 277 -5.57 -6.11 6.01
CA GLY A 277 -4.65 -5.23 6.73
C GLY A 277 -5.27 -4.58 7.98
N LYS A 278 -6.51 -4.11 7.88
CA LYS A 278 -7.26 -3.58 9.03
C LYS A 278 -7.45 -4.62 10.13
N THR A 279 -7.77 -5.86 9.75
CA THR A 279 -7.94 -6.96 10.73
C THR A 279 -6.62 -7.36 11.40
N VAL A 280 -5.52 -7.44 10.64
CA VAL A 280 -4.20 -7.83 11.17
C VAL A 280 -3.64 -6.77 12.11
N GLN A 281 -3.73 -5.49 11.75
CA GLN A 281 -3.34 -4.42 12.66
C GLN A 281 -4.23 -4.44 13.91
N GLY A 282 -5.54 -4.63 13.77
CA GLY A 282 -6.48 -4.78 14.87
C GLY A 282 -6.11 -5.88 15.85
N GLY A 283 -5.85 -7.11 15.36
CA GLY A 283 -5.58 -8.26 16.22
C GLY A 283 -4.35 -8.13 17.12
N SER A 284 -3.30 -7.40 16.68
CA SER A 284 -2.14 -7.12 17.54
C SER A 284 -2.48 -6.14 18.68
N PHE A 285 -3.41 -5.22 18.47
CA PHE A 285 -3.89 -4.33 19.53
C PHE A 285 -4.86 -5.07 20.45
N ASP A 286 -5.76 -5.88 19.89
CA ASP A 286 -6.75 -6.63 20.66
C ASP A 286 -6.07 -7.58 21.67
N LYS A 287 -4.95 -8.23 21.30
CA LYS A 287 -4.16 -9.03 22.25
C LYS A 287 -3.58 -8.21 23.40
N LYS A 288 -2.99 -7.04 23.11
CA LYS A 288 -2.41 -6.15 24.13
C LYS A 288 -3.48 -5.52 25.03
N ILE A 289 -4.65 -5.22 24.46
CA ILE A 289 -5.83 -4.74 25.20
C ILE A 289 -6.26 -5.82 26.20
N SER A 290 -6.39 -7.08 25.75
CA SER A 290 -6.75 -8.20 26.63
C SER A 290 -5.74 -8.45 27.75
N GLU A 291 -4.44 -8.32 27.48
CA GLU A 291 -3.38 -8.40 28.51
C GLU A 291 -3.52 -7.28 29.56
N LEU A 292 -3.82 -6.04 29.13
CA LEU A 292 -4.02 -4.90 30.03
C LEU A 292 -5.32 -5.00 30.83
N GLU A 293 -6.41 -5.51 30.24
CA GLU A 293 -7.68 -5.77 30.93
C GLU A 293 -7.51 -6.83 32.01
N THR A 294 -6.83 -7.94 31.70
CA THR A 294 -6.52 -9.00 32.67
C THR A 294 -5.73 -8.44 33.86
N LYS A 295 -4.70 -7.63 33.58
CA LYS A 295 -3.90 -6.97 34.61
C LYS A 295 -4.71 -6.01 35.48
N LEU A 296 -5.67 -5.30 34.89
CA LEU A 296 -6.55 -4.37 35.61
C LEU A 296 -7.50 -5.11 36.56
N ASP A 297 -8.04 -6.25 36.11
CA ASP A 297 -8.89 -7.12 36.93
C ASP A 297 -8.11 -7.68 38.13
N GLU A 298 -6.91 -8.19 37.93
CA GLU A 298 -6.03 -8.67 39.01
C GLU A 298 -5.72 -7.58 40.05
N GLN A 299 -5.41 -6.37 39.61
CA GLN A 299 -5.15 -5.24 40.51
C GLN A 299 -6.40 -4.83 41.31
N THR A 300 -7.57 -4.86 40.67
CA THR A 300 -8.85 -4.52 41.31
C THR A 300 -9.22 -5.56 42.37
N LYS A 301 -9.03 -6.85 42.06
CA LYS A 301 -9.16 -7.95 43.04
C LYS A 301 -8.18 -7.78 44.21
N ALA A 302 -6.93 -7.41 43.94
CA ALA A 302 -5.94 -7.16 44.99
C ALA A 302 -6.36 -6.02 45.94
N VAL A 303 -6.88 -4.90 45.41
CA VAL A 303 -7.42 -3.81 46.25
C VAL A 303 -8.57 -4.30 47.13
N LYS A 304 -9.50 -5.07 46.55
CA LYS A 304 -10.63 -5.64 47.30
C LYS A 304 -10.13 -6.51 48.45
N THR A 305 -9.22 -7.46 48.18
CA THR A 305 -8.65 -8.35 49.19
C THR A 305 -7.90 -7.58 50.29
N VAL A 306 -7.09 -6.59 49.94
CA VAL A 306 -6.35 -5.78 50.94
C VAL A 306 -7.31 -4.94 51.78
N THR A 307 -8.39 -4.44 51.19
CA THR A 307 -9.44 -3.67 51.88
C THR A 307 -10.19 -4.54 52.88
N GLU A 308 -10.63 -5.73 52.46
CA GLU A 308 -11.30 -6.71 53.33
C GLU A 308 -10.39 -7.11 54.50
N LYS A 309 -9.11 -7.43 54.24
CA LYS A 309 -8.13 -7.77 55.29
C LYS A 309 -7.90 -6.62 56.28
N SER A 310 -7.71 -5.40 55.79
CA SER A 310 -7.56 -4.21 56.63
C SER A 310 -8.78 -3.98 57.52
N GLN A 311 -9.99 -4.21 56.99
CA GLN A 311 -11.23 -4.08 57.75
C GLN A 311 -11.37 -5.17 58.82
N SER A 312 -11.11 -6.45 58.49
CA SER A 312 -11.11 -7.54 59.48
C SER A 312 -10.19 -7.23 60.67
N ILE A 313 -8.99 -6.71 60.40
CA ILE A 313 -8.03 -6.34 61.46
C ILE A 313 -8.56 -5.19 62.33
N ALA A 314 -9.19 -4.18 61.72
CA ALA A 314 -9.79 -3.06 62.45
C ALA A 314 -11.02 -3.48 63.27
N ASP A 315 -11.83 -4.39 62.74
CA ASP A 315 -13.00 -4.93 63.44
C ASP A 315 -12.59 -5.72 64.69
N VAL A 316 -11.55 -6.55 64.59
CA VAL A 316 -10.99 -7.24 65.76
C VAL A 316 -10.45 -6.24 66.79
N ALA A 317 -9.76 -5.18 66.35
CA ALA A 317 -9.28 -4.13 67.25
C ALA A 317 -10.43 -3.40 67.97
N ASN A 318 -11.52 -3.09 67.26
CA ASN A 318 -12.73 -2.48 67.84
C ASN A 318 -13.40 -3.42 68.84
N SER A 319 -13.57 -4.69 68.50
CA SER A 319 -14.20 -5.67 69.40
C SER A 319 -13.38 -5.92 70.68
N LEU A 320 -12.04 -5.82 70.62
CA LEU A 320 -11.19 -5.85 71.82
C LEU A 320 -11.43 -4.63 72.73
N LEU A 321 -11.65 -3.45 72.16
CA LEU A 321 -11.99 -2.23 72.92
C LEU A 321 -13.42 -2.27 73.49
N GLU A 322 -14.39 -2.80 72.76
CA GLU A 322 -15.76 -3.00 73.27
C GLU A 322 -15.79 -3.98 74.44
N SER A 323 -14.98 -5.04 74.36
CA SER A 323 -14.85 -6.04 75.44
C SER A 323 -14.27 -5.44 76.72
N LEU A 324 -13.38 -4.45 76.60
CA LEU A 324 -12.86 -3.69 77.75
C LEU A 324 -13.97 -2.92 78.46
N SER A 325 -14.88 -2.29 77.70
CA SER A 325 -16.05 -1.59 78.24
C SER A 325 -17.04 -2.52 78.97
N GLN A 326 -16.98 -3.82 78.70
CA GLN A 326 -17.78 -4.87 79.36
C GLN A 326 -17.07 -5.52 80.56
N GLY A 327 -15.92 -4.99 81.00
CA GLY A 327 -15.24 -5.40 82.23
C GLY A 327 -14.20 -6.52 82.08
N THR A 328 -13.73 -6.83 80.87
CA THR A 328 -12.62 -7.77 80.64
C THR A 328 -11.28 -7.05 80.55
N SER A 329 -10.22 -7.60 81.14
CA SER A 329 -8.93 -6.89 81.31
C SER A 329 -7.71 -7.59 80.69
N THR A 330 -7.83 -8.87 80.31
CA THR A 330 -6.70 -9.68 79.83
C THR A 330 -7.08 -10.51 78.59
N MET A 331 -6.10 -10.79 77.73
CA MET A 331 -6.30 -11.57 76.50
C MET A 331 -6.57 -13.06 76.75
N ASP A 332 -6.28 -13.55 77.96
CA ASP A 332 -6.49 -14.95 78.36
C ASP A 332 -7.93 -15.20 78.86
N ASP A 333 -8.80 -14.17 78.84
CA ASP A 333 -10.21 -14.31 79.19
C ASP A 333 -10.94 -15.23 78.18
N PRO A 334 -11.66 -16.27 78.64
CA PRO A 334 -12.46 -17.15 77.77
C PRO A 334 -13.44 -16.41 76.86
N LYS A 335 -13.93 -15.24 77.27
CA LYS A 335 -14.82 -14.37 76.47
C LYS A 335 -14.09 -13.77 75.26
N ILE A 336 -12.85 -13.34 75.43
CA ILE A 336 -12.01 -12.80 74.34
C ILE A 336 -11.64 -13.91 73.35
N ILE A 337 -11.33 -15.11 73.83
CA ILE A 337 -11.01 -16.27 72.98
C ILE A 337 -12.22 -16.66 72.12
N THR A 338 -13.43 -16.64 72.71
CA THR A 338 -14.68 -16.92 71.98
C THR A 338 -14.99 -15.82 70.96
N LEU A 339 -14.75 -14.56 71.32
CA LEU A 339 -14.93 -13.41 70.44
C LEU A 339 -13.98 -13.42 69.23
N LEU A 340 -12.71 -13.77 69.45
CA LEU A 340 -11.74 -13.94 68.38
C LEU A 340 -12.16 -15.06 67.41
N LYS A 341 -12.60 -16.22 67.94
CA LYS A 341 -13.12 -17.32 67.10
C LYS A 341 -14.33 -16.91 66.25
N ASN A 342 -15.25 -16.13 66.80
CA ASN A 342 -16.41 -15.61 66.06
C ASN A 342 -16.03 -14.63 64.93
N LYS A 343 -14.80 -14.10 64.95
CA LYS A 343 -14.23 -13.18 63.96
C LYS A 343 -13.09 -13.83 63.16
N ASN A 344 -13.10 -15.17 63.01
CA ASN A 344 -12.08 -15.95 62.30
C ASN A 344 -10.64 -15.62 62.74
N SER A 345 -10.47 -15.32 64.02
CA SER A 345 -9.19 -14.90 64.60
C SER A 345 -8.77 -15.83 65.72
N GLU A 346 -7.47 -16.04 65.88
CA GLU A 346 -6.91 -16.91 66.91
C GLU A 346 -5.58 -16.39 67.44
N ILE A 347 -5.23 -16.78 68.67
CA ILE A 347 -3.93 -16.48 69.26
C ILE A 347 -3.00 -17.66 68.96
N VAL A 348 -1.88 -17.39 68.28
CA VAL A 348 -0.88 -18.40 67.91
C VAL A 348 0.46 -18.06 68.56
N LYS A 349 1.12 -19.04 69.16
CA LYS A 349 2.49 -18.90 69.69
C LYS A 349 3.47 -19.68 68.81
N GLU A 350 4.45 -18.99 68.24
CA GLU A 350 5.52 -19.59 67.44
C GLU A 350 6.89 -19.18 68.00
N LYS A 351 7.73 -20.16 68.34
CA LYS A 351 9.10 -19.93 68.89
C LYS A 351 9.16 -18.91 70.05
N GLY A 352 8.15 -18.93 70.93
CA GLY A 352 8.06 -18.02 72.09
C GLY A 352 7.49 -16.63 71.80
N ILE A 353 7.11 -16.32 70.55
CA ILE A 353 6.49 -15.04 70.17
C ILE A 353 4.98 -15.27 69.98
N SER A 354 4.17 -14.35 70.53
CA SER A 354 2.71 -14.41 70.41
C SER A 354 2.21 -13.58 69.23
N TYR A 355 1.25 -14.13 68.49
CA TYR A 355 0.61 -13.51 67.34
C TYR A 355 -0.90 -13.56 67.49
N VAL A 356 -1.58 -12.50 67.05
CA VAL A 356 -3.00 -12.58 66.70
C VAL A 356 -3.04 -12.89 65.20
N LYS A 357 -3.57 -14.06 64.86
CA LYS A 357 -3.84 -14.46 63.49
C LYS A 357 -5.26 -14.06 63.14
N ILE A 358 -5.42 -13.23 62.12
CA ILE A 358 -6.69 -12.74 61.60
C ILE A 358 -6.73 -13.17 60.13
N ASP A 359 -7.58 -14.14 59.80
CA ASP A 359 -7.53 -14.86 58.53
C ASP A 359 -6.11 -15.42 58.26
N ASP A 360 -5.41 -14.90 57.24
CA ASP A 360 -4.04 -15.29 56.89
C ASP A 360 -2.97 -14.38 57.53
N ALA A 361 -3.35 -13.26 58.13
CA ALA A 361 -2.43 -12.24 58.61
C ALA A 361 -1.97 -12.56 60.05
N LYS A 362 -0.66 -12.68 60.26
CA LYS A 362 -0.05 -12.89 61.59
C LYS A 362 0.52 -11.59 62.14
N ILE A 363 -0.10 -11.07 63.19
CA ILE A 363 0.28 -9.77 63.77
C ILE A 363 0.92 -10.01 65.13
N LYS A 364 2.18 -9.61 65.28
CA LYS A 364 2.94 -9.81 66.52
C LYS A 364 2.33 -8.97 67.65
N VAL A 365 2.02 -9.60 68.77
CA VAL A 365 1.48 -8.93 69.96
C VAL A 365 2.19 -9.40 71.22
N ASN A 366 2.17 -8.57 72.27
CA ASN A 366 2.56 -8.98 73.61
C ASN A 366 1.30 -9.20 74.45
N LEU A 367 1.03 -10.45 74.84
CA LEU A 367 -0.16 -10.82 75.62
C LEU A 367 -0.16 -10.23 77.04
N ASN A 368 1.00 -9.82 77.54
CA ASN A 368 1.14 -9.16 78.86
C ASN A 368 0.85 -7.66 78.81
N SER A 369 0.65 -7.09 77.61
CA SER A 369 0.26 -5.69 77.44
C SER A 369 -1.24 -5.50 77.65
N SER A 370 -1.66 -4.28 77.97
CA SER A 370 -3.08 -3.96 78.11
C SER A 370 -3.84 -4.10 76.77
N LEU A 371 -5.14 -4.42 76.85
CA LEU A 371 -6.01 -4.55 75.67
C LEU A 371 -5.96 -3.31 74.75
N PRO A 372 -5.94 -2.06 75.25
CA PRO A 372 -5.74 -0.87 74.41
C PRO A 372 -4.42 -0.87 73.62
N THR A 373 -3.32 -1.35 74.21
CA THR A 373 -2.02 -1.44 73.52
C THR A 373 -2.05 -2.48 72.40
N ILE A 374 -2.74 -3.59 72.62
CA ILE A 374 -2.93 -4.64 71.60
C ILE A 374 -3.84 -4.14 70.48
N ALA A 375 -4.96 -3.50 70.81
CA ALA A 375 -5.85 -2.87 69.82
C ALA A 375 -5.12 -1.79 69.00
N SER A 376 -4.27 -0.96 69.63
CA SER A 376 -3.43 0.02 68.93
C SER A 376 -2.45 -0.64 67.94
N THR A 377 -1.87 -1.79 68.31
CA THR A 377 -0.99 -2.56 67.41
C THR A 377 -1.74 -3.06 66.18
N LEU A 378 -2.97 -3.57 66.36
CA LEU A 378 -3.85 -4.00 65.27
C LEU A 378 -4.29 -2.82 64.38
N PHE A 379 -4.66 -1.67 64.97
CA PHE A 379 -4.99 -0.47 64.19
C PHE A 379 -3.82 0.04 63.36
N ASN A 380 -2.61 0.03 63.92
CA ASN A 380 -1.41 0.43 63.18
C ASN A 380 -1.14 -0.50 62.00
N GLU A 381 -1.31 -1.82 62.18
CA GLU A 381 -1.17 -2.78 61.08
C GLU A 381 -2.27 -2.63 60.04
N SER A 382 -3.53 -2.43 60.45
CA SER A 382 -4.64 -2.13 59.52
C SER A 382 -4.37 -0.85 58.71
N LYS A 383 -3.89 0.23 59.37
CA LYS A 383 -3.53 1.49 58.71
C LYS A 383 -2.36 1.32 57.72
N LYS A 384 -1.40 0.46 58.05
CA LYS A 384 -0.26 0.12 57.18
C LYS A 384 -0.69 -0.69 55.96
N GLN A 385 -1.63 -1.63 56.10
CA GLN A 385 -2.20 -2.34 54.95
C GLN A 385 -3.04 -1.39 54.08
N LYS A 386 -3.81 -0.49 54.71
CA LYS A 386 -4.61 0.51 54.01
C LYS A 386 -3.76 1.51 53.21
N SER A 387 -2.55 1.85 53.68
CA SER A 387 -1.65 2.74 52.93
C SER A 387 -1.09 2.10 51.66
N ALA A 388 -0.98 0.76 51.62
CA ALA A 388 -0.58 0.02 50.42
C ALA A 388 -1.61 0.15 49.28
N ILE A 389 -2.90 0.30 49.61
CA ILE A 389 -3.99 0.50 48.63
C ILE A 389 -3.69 1.72 47.74
N SER A 390 -3.23 2.83 48.32
CA SER A 390 -2.92 4.05 47.56
C SER A 390 -1.87 3.85 46.46
N SER A 391 -0.94 2.90 46.67
CA SER A 391 0.08 2.56 45.67
C SER A 391 -0.49 1.68 44.56
N ILE A 392 -1.41 0.77 44.91
CA ILE A 392 -2.12 -0.08 43.94
C ILE A 392 -3.10 0.76 43.11
N GLU A 393 -3.82 1.70 43.71
CA GLU A 393 -4.72 2.64 43.01
C GLU A 393 -3.97 3.51 41.99
N LYS A 394 -2.76 3.98 42.32
CA LYS A 394 -1.89 4.69 41.36
C LYS A 394 -1.53 3.80 40.17
N LEU A 395 -1.28 2.52 40.42
CA LEU A 395 -0.96 1.54 39.38
C LEU A 395 -2.19 1.23 38.50
N ILE A 396 -3.38 1.12 39.09
CA ILE A 396 -4.66 0.99 38.39
C ILE A 396 -4.87 2.18 37.46
N LYS A 397 -4.72 3.41 37.98
CA LYS A 397 -4.87 4.63 37.19
C LYS A 397 -3.85 4.72 36.04
N LYS A 398 -2.64 4.20 36.23
CA LYS A 398 -1.65 4.09 35.15
C LYS A 398 -2.09 3.07 34.10
N THR A 399 -2.50 1.88 34.53
CA THR A 399 -2.97 0.79 33.64
C THR A 399 -4.20 1.22 32.84
N GLN A 400 -5.16 1.94 33.44
CA GLN A 400 -6.33 2.52 32.76
C GLN A 400 -5.93 3.52 31.68
N ARG A 401 -5.01 4.46 31.96
CA ARG A 401 -4.52 5.40 30.94
C ARG A 401 -3.78 4.69 29.81
N ASP A 402 -3.01 3.65 30.14
CA ASP A 402 -2.29 2.86 29.14
C ASP A 402 -3.28 2.08 28.26
N LEU A 403 -4.37 1.57 28.86
CA LEU A 403 -5.48 0.91 28.16
C LEU A 403 -6.21 1.88 27.21
N GLU A 404 -6.66 3.05 27.70
CA GLU A 404 -7.30 4.08 26.88
C GLU A 404 -6.43 4.49 25.69
N LYS A 405 -5.14 4.77 25.94
CA LYS A 405 -4.18 5.09 24.87
C LYS A 405 -4.02 3.95 23.87
N MET A 406 -4.10 2.69 24.31
CA MET A 406 -3.94 1.55 23.43
C MET A 406 -5.20 1.31 22.57
N ILE A 407 -6.38 1.55 23.13
CA ILE A 407 -7.66 1.54 22.40
C ILE A 407 -7.66 2.65 21.35
N GLU A 408 -7.32 3.89 21.72
CA GLU A 408 -7.26 5.03 20.80
C GLU A 408 -6.24 4.81 19.66
N LYS A 409 -5.06 4.25 20.00
CA LYS A 409 -4.07 3.84 19.00
C LYS A 409 -4.57 2.72 18.10
N GLY A 410 -5.30 1.74 18.65
CA GLY A 410 -5.88 0.64 17.90
C GLY A 410 -6.96 1.11 16.92
N GLU A 411 -7.86 2.00 17.35
CA GLU A 411 -8.88 2.61 16.50
C GLU A 411 -8.28 3.50 15.42
N SER A 412 -7.25 4.28 15.77
CA SER A 412 -6.50 5.10 14.80
C SER A 412 -5.77 4.22 13.79
N ALA A 413 -5.12 3.14 14.23
CA ALA A 413 -4.42 2.21 13.33
C ALA A 413 -5.41 1.48 12.39
N LYS A 414 -6.55 1.01 12.90
CA LYS A 414 -7.63 0.40 12.09
C LYS A 414 -8.15 1.35 10.99
N LYS A 415 -8.07 2.67 11.20
CA LYS A 415 -8.42 3.70 10.21
C LYS A 415 -7.30 4.03 9.20
N THR A 416 -6.04 3.73 9.51
CA THR A 416 -4.87 4.27 8.80
C THR A 416 -4.14 3.22 7.95
N VAL A 417 -4.86 2.41 7.17
CA VAL A 417 -4.22 1.76 6.02
C VAL A 417 -4.15 2.79 4.91
N SER A 418 -3.07 3.57 4.90
CA SER A 418 -2.79 4.60 3.90
C SER A 418 -2.53 3.96 2.53
N PHE A 419 -3.24 4.46 1.53
CA PHE A 419 -2.98 4.18 0.13
C PHE A 419 -3.01 5.48 -0.66
N THR A 420 -2.29 5.53 -1.77
CA THR A 420 -2.29 6.67 -2.68
C THR A 420 -2.63 6.19 -4.08
N GLU A 421 -3.58 6.86 -4.74
CA GLU A 421 -3.92 6.57 -6.12
C GLU A 421 -2.90 7.23 -7.07
N VAL A 422 -2.28 6.44 -7.93
CA VAL A 422 -1.35 6.88 -8.97
C VAL A 422 -2.16 7.35 -10.17
N LYS A 423 -2.39 8.66 -10.24
CA LYS A 423 -3.10 9.30 -11.36
C LYS A 423 -2.37 9.05 -12.68
N LYS A 424 -3.13 8.81 -13.75
CA LYS A 424 -2.62 8.70 -15.13
C LYS A 424 -2.05 10.05 -15.56
N LYS A 425 -0.73 10.19 -15.53
CA LYS A 425 -0.03 11.42 -15.92
C LYS A 425 -0.04 11.57 -17.45
N ASN A 426 -0.26 12.79 -17.92
CA ASN A 426 -0.06 13.16 -19.31
C ASN A 426 1.43 13.01 -19.68
N TRP A 427 1.71 12.72 -20.96
CA TRP A 427 3.09 12.52 -21.43
C TRP A 427 4.01 13.70 -21.14
N PHE A 428 3.47 14.94 -21.13
CA PHE A 428 4.24 16.17 -20.91
C PHE A 428 4.55 16.43 -19.43
N GLU A 429 3.82 15.82 -18.48
CA GLU A 429 4.01 16.03 -17.02
C GLU A 429 5.36 15.50 -16.51
N ARG A 430 6.09 14.79 -17.36
CA ARG A 430 7.46 14.38 -17.06
C ARG A 430 8.51 15.47 -17.31
N TYR A 431 8.13 16.50 -18.07
CA TYR A 431 8.97 17.62 -18.45
C TYR A 431 8.63 18.86 -17.61
N ARG A 432 9.27 20.01 -17.89
CA ARG A 432 8.70 21.30 -17.52
C ARG A 432 7.56 21.57 -18.49
N TRP A 433 6.44 22.07 -18.01
CA TRP A 433 5.34 22.37 -18.90
C TRP A 433 4.48 23.44 -18.29
N PHE A 434 3.66 24.11 -19.10
CA PHE A 434 2.56 24.94 -18.64
C PHE A 434 1.65 25.20 -19.85
N TYR A 435 0.45 25.73 -19.60
CA TYR A 435 -0.35 26.30 -20.67
C TYR A 435 -0.18 27.80 -20.66
N THR A 436 0.03 28.38 -21.83
CA THR A 436 0.06 29.82 -22.01
C THR A 436 -1.31 30.42 -21.68
N THR A 437 -1.38 31.74 -21.54
CA THR A 437 -2.66 32.45 -21.36
C THR A 437 -3.65 32.13 -22.49
N ASP A 438 -3.15 31.86 -23.70
CA ASP A 438 -3.95 31.48 -24.87
C ASP A 438 -4.32 29.98 -24.91
N GLY A 439 -4.05 29.23 -23.83
CA GLY A 439 -4.37 27.81 -23.71
C GLY A 439 -3.44 26.86 -24.47
N VAL A 440 -2.34 27.37 -25.02
CA VAL A 440 -1.38 26.60 -25.83
C VAL A 440 -0.36 25.89 -24.93
N LEU A 441 -0.06 24.62 -25.22
CA LEU A 441 0.86 23.84 -24.40
C LEU A 441 2.32 24.25 -24.67
N ALA A 442 3.03 24.64 -23.62
CA ALA A 442 4.48 24.80 -23.61
C ALA A 442 5.13 23.62 -22.88
N VAL A 443 6.16 23.00 -23.46
CA VAL A 443 6.89 21.86 -22.84
C VAL A 443 8.39 22.04 -22.99
N GLY A 444 9.13 22.00 -21.89
CA GLY A 444 10.57 22.21 -21.85
C GLY A 444 11.35 21.15 -21.08
N GLY A 445 12.58 20.88 -21.52
CA GLY A 445 13.40 19.86 -20.87
C GLY A 445 13.85 20.27 -19.47
N ARG A 446 14.12 19.27 -18.65
CA ARG A 446 14.55 19.43 -17.24
C ARG A 446 16.06 19.26 -17.09
N ASP A 447 16.65 18.52 -18.01
CA ASP A 447 18.06 18.13 -18.10
C ASP A 447 18.43 17.84 -19.57
N SER A 448 19.69 17.49 -19.81
CA SER A 448 20.20 17.17 -21.16
C SER A 448 19.49 15.99 -21.84
N SER A 449 19.08 14.98 -21.07
CA SER A 449 18.42 13.78 -21.62
C SER A 449 16.98 14.06 -22.01
N SER A 450 16.27 14.85 -21.21
CA SER A 450 14.90 15.31 -21.50
C SER A 450 14.86 16.37 -22.59
N ASN A 451 15.82 17.30 -22.66
CA ASN A 451 16.00 18.19 -23.82
C ASN A 451 16.15 17.38 -25.12
N SER A 452 16.99 16.34 -25.07
CA SER A 452 17.17 15.41 -26.20
C SER A 452 15.88 14.71 -26.60
N ALA A 453 15.10 14.24 -25.62
CA ALA A 453 13.86 13.54 -25.86
C ALA A 453 12.80 14.45 -26.50
N ILE A 454 12.64 15.67 -25.99
CA ILE A 454 11.68 16.66 -26.50
C ILE A 454 11.96 16.98 -27.96
N ILE A 455 13.17 17.39 -28.30
CA ILE A 455 13.51 17.80 -29.67
C ILE A 455 13.49 16.62 -30.65
N ARG A 456 13.92 15.43 -30.22
CA ARG A 456 13.96 14.28 -31.14
C ARG A 456 12.58 13.67 -31.37
N LYS A 457 11.71 13.62 -30.36
CA LYS A 457 10.47 12.81 -30.36
C LYS A 457 9.17 13.62 -30.37
N HIS A 458 9.19 14.86 -29.87
CA HIS A 458 7.97 15.64 -29.65
C HIS A 458 7.92 16.94 -30.48
N LEU A 459 9.02 17.29 -31.16
CA LEU A 459 9.08 18.42 -32.08
C LEU A 459 8.35 18.10 -33.39
N GLU A 460 7.32 18.87 -33.68
CA GLU A 460 6.48 18.77 -34.89
C GLU A 460 6.63 20.03 -35.76
N LYS A 461 6.16 19.96 -37.01
CA LYS A 461 6.36 20.98 -38.05
C LYS A 461 5.86 22.39 -37.68
N ASN A 462 4.80 22.48 -36.88
CA ASN A 462 4.15 23.76 -36.53
C ASN A 462 4.53 24.29 -35.14
N ASP A 463 5.46 23.62 -34.46
CA ASP A 463 5.93 24.07 -33.15
C ASP A 463 6.91 25.24 -33.28
N LYS A 464 7.15 25.94 -32.17
CA LYS A 464 8.28 26.89 -32.04
C LYS A 464 9.23 26.42 -30.97
N VAL A 465 10.53 26.48 -31.27
CA VAL A 465 11.59 26.03 -30.36
C VAL A 465 12.24 27.23 -29.70
N PHE A 466 12.23 27.25 -28.38
CA PHE A 466 12.81 28.31 -27.55
C PHE A 466 14.07 27.82 -26.85
N HIS A 467 15.07 28.70 -26.80
CA HIS A 467 16.31 28.50 -26.05
C HIS A 467 16.88 29.85 -25.63
N ALA A 468 17.72 29.89 -24.60
CA ALA A 468 18.48 31.07 -24.22
C ALA A 468 19.97 30.89 -24.54
N GLU A 469 20.67 31.97 -24.87
CA GLU A 469 22.12 31.94 -25.17
C GLU A 469 22.96 31.86 -23.88
N ILE A 470 22.61 30.91 -23.02
CA ILE A 470 23.30 30.63 -21.77
C ILE A 470 23.35 29.13 -21.53
N SER A 471 24.49 28.68 -21.00
CA SER A 471 24.67 27.28 -20.63
C SER A 471 23.60 26.82 -19.63
N GLY A 472 23.10 25.60 -19.82
CA GLY A 472 22.04 25.03 -18.99
C GLY A 472 20.64 25.57 -19.27
N SER A 473 20.44 26.34 -20.35
CA SER A 473 19.10 26.68 -20.81
C SER A 473 18.32 25.43 -21.28
N PRO A 474 17.03 25.31 -20.94
CA PRO A 474 16.19 24.25 -21.49
C PRO A 474 15.88 24.50 -22.97
N PHE A 475 15.51 23.44 -23.69
CA PHE A 475 14.79 23.57 -24.95
C PHE A 475 13.30 23.49 -24.64
N PHE A 476 12.56 24.58 -24.90
CA PHE A 476 11.10 24.63 -24.81
C PHE A 476 10.47 24.51 -26.20
N LEU A 477 9.35 23.80 -26.28
CA LEU A 477 8.46 23.76 -27.42
C LEU A 477 7.18 24.49 -27.06
N LEU A 478 6.78 25.45 -27.89
CA LEU A 478 5.40 25.93 -27.95
C LEU A 478 4.67 25.06 -28.99
N LYS A 479 3.75 24.22 -28.53
CA LYS A 479 3.06 23.21 -29.36
C LYS A 479 1.96 23.84 -30.20
N ASN A 480 1.81 23.39 -31.45
CA ASN A 480 0.78 23.80 -32.43
C ASN A 480 0.24 25.25 -32.28
N ASN A 481 0.81 26.17 -33.07
CA ASN A 481 0.73 27.61 -32.86
C ASN A 481 -0.49 28.33 -33.48
N ASP A 482 -1.53 27.61 -33.93
CA ASP A 482 -2.65 28.25 -34.66
C ASP A 482 -3.39 29.33 -33.85
N THR A 483 -3.36 29.23 -32.52
CA THR A 483 -4.01 30.18 -31.60
C THR A 483 -3.03 31.01 -30.77
N ALA A 484 -1.72 30.84 -30.93
CA ALA A 484 -0.76 31.50 -30.04
C ALA A 484 -0.48 32.95 -30.47
N THR A 485 -0.57 33.85 -29.50
CA THR A 485 -0.33 35.29 -29.68
C THR A 485 1.07 35.69 -29.21
N SER A 486 1.44 36.96 -29.38
CA SER A 486 2.70 37.50 -28.82
C SER A 486 2.87 37.26 -27.32
N VAL A 487 1.76 37.10 -26.58
CA VAL A 487 1.75 36.74 -25.16
C VAL A 487 2.33 35.34 -24.95
N SER A 488 1.86 34.35 -25.70
CA SER A 488 2.38 32.98 -25.66
C SER A 488 3.89 32.93 -25.91
N PHE A 489 4.40 33.69 -26.88
CA PHE A 489 5.84 33.76 -27.16
C PHE A 489 6.62 34.37 -26.00
N THR A 490 6.09 35.45 -25.42
CA THR A 490 6.72 36.13 -24.27
C THR A 490 6.76 35.22 -23.05
N GLU A 491 5.67 34.50 -22.78
CA GLU A 491 5.54 33.55 -21.67
C GLU A 491 6.52 32.37 -21.77
N VAL A 492 6.66 31.78 -22.96
CA VAL A 492 7.63 30.68 -23.19
C VAL A 492 9.06 31.18 -23.15
N ALA A 493 9.35 32.35 -23.71
CA ALA A 493 10.67 32.97 -23.58
C ALA A 493 11.01 33.24 -22.11
N HIS A 494 10.06 33.77 -21.34
CA HIS A 494 10.21 34.05 -19.91
C HIS A 494 10.55 32.79 -19.12
N ALA A 495 9.76 31.71 -19.32
CA ALA A 495 10.02 30.43 -18.68
C ALA A 495 11.38 29.84 -19.12
N THR A 496 11.75 29.97 -20.38
CA THR A 496 13.03 29.48 -20.93
C THR A 496 14.22 30.14 -20.23
N VAL A 497 14.17 31.46 -20.02
CA VAL A 497 15.19 32.18 -19.25
C VAL A 497 15.18 31.75 -17.79
N CYS A 498 14.02 31.75 -17.14
CA CYS A 498 13.91 31.44 -15.71
C CYS A 498 14.26 29.99 -15.35
N PHE A 499 14.14 29.03 -16.26
CA PHE A 499 14.55 27.65 -16.02
C PHE A 499 15.99 27.35 -16.43
N SER A 500 16.74 28.36 -16.88
CA SER A 500 18.16 28.24 -17.21
C SER A 500 19.07 28.46 -15.99
N LYS A 501 20.38 28.53 -16.22
CA LYS A 501 21.36 28.89 -15.19
C LYS A 501 21.13 30.29 -14.59
N VAL A 502 20.42 31.17 -15.29
CA VAL A 502 20.04 32.51 -14.82
C VAL A 502 19.30 32.47 -13.47
N TRP A 503 18.58 31.40 -13.14
CA TRP A 503 17.94 31.31 -11.82
C TRP A 503 18.93 31.15 -10.66
N ARG A 504 20.07 30.50 -10.91
CA ARG A 504 21.14 30.30 -9.91
C ARG A 504 22.09 31.48 -9.84
N GLU A 505 22.28 32.13 -10.97
CA GLU A 505 23.15 33.29 -11.15
C GLU A 505 22.31 34.40 -11.78
N PRO A 506 21.58 35.20 -10.97
CA PRO A 506 20.60 36.17 -11.45
C PRO A 506 21.19 37.22 -12.41
N MET A 507 21.04 36.98 -13.71
CA MET A 507 21.43 37.88 -14.79
C MET A 507 20.18 38.57 -15.35
N TYR A 508 19.78 39.67 -14.73
CA TYR A 508 18.63 40.48 -15.18
C TYR A 508 18.84 41.01 -16.61
N GLY A 509 17.77 41.10 -17.40
CA GLY A 509 17.83 41.53 -18.80
C GLY A 509 18.27 40.46 -19.80
N SER A 510 18.38 39.20 -19.37
CA SER A 510 18.62 38.05 -20.23
C SER A 510 17.54 37.89 -21.30
N SER A 511 17.91 37.30 -22.43
CA SER A 511 16.99 37.06 -23.54
C SER A 511 16.90 35.57 -23.88
N ALA A 512 15.72 35.14 -24.30
CA ALA A 512 15.56 33.90 -25.03
C ALA A 512 15.30 34.22 -26.49
N TYR A 513 15.57 33.27 -27.38
CA TYR A 513 15.18 33.34 -28.77
C TYR A 513 14.27 32.17 -29.12
N TRP A 514 13.49 32.34 -30.18
CA TRP A 514 12.76 31.25 -30.81
C TRP A 514 13.14 31.06 -32.27
N VAL A 515 13.02 29.80 -32.71
CA VAL A 515 13.26 29.36 -34.10
C VAL A 515 12.22 28.33 -34.52
N ASN A 516 12.11 28.12 -35.82
CA ASN A 516 11.27 27.07 -36.39
C ASN A 516 11.93 25.68 -36.28
N PRO A 517 11.15 24.59 -36.37
CA PRO A 517 11.66 23.21 -36.26
C PRO A 517 12.77 22.88 -37.27
N GLU A 518 12.67 23.34 -38.51
CA GLU A 518 13.64 23.10 -39.58
C GLU A 518 15.03 23.72 -39.31
N GLN A 519 15.09 24.71 -38.42
CA GLN A 519 16.31 25.39 -38.01
C GLN A 519 17.08 24.60 -36.95
N VAL A 520 16.49 23.54 -36.37
CA VAL A 520 17.11 22.73 -35.31
C VAL A 520 17.75 21.47 -35.89
N LYS A 521 19.07 21.44 -35.96
CA LYS A 521 19.81 20.26 -36.45
C LYS A 521 20.03 19.24 -35.34
N LYS A 522 19.53 18.02 -35.58
CA LYS A 522 19.64 16.87 -34.66
C LYS A 522 21.00 16.17 -34.71
N ALA A 523 21.80 16.46 -35.74
CA ALA A 523 23.14 15.92 -35.97
C ALA A 523 24.20 17.03 -35.85
N ALA A 524 25.41 16.64 -35.46
CA ALA A 524 26.55 17.53 -35.39
C ALA A 524 27.07 17.86 -36.81
N PRO A 525 27.70 19.03 -37.02
CA PRO A 525 28.49 19.28 -38.22
C PRO A 525 29.55 18.19 -38.45
N SER A 526 29.85 17.90 -39.71
CA SER A 526 30.89 16.94 -40.08
C SER A 526 32.22 17.27 -39.38
N GLY A 527 32.74 16.31 -38.61
CA GLY A 527 34.02 16.42 -37.89
C GLY A 527 33.94 16.99 -36.47
N GLN A 528 32.77 17.34 -35.94
CA GLN A 528 32.59 17.81 -34.56
C GLN A 528 31.67 16.88 -33.75
N SER A 529 31.88 16.80 -32.44
CA SER A 529 30.99 16.10 -31.51
C SER A 529 30.09 17.10 -30.79
N MET A 530 28.80 16.78 -30.63
CA MET A 530 27.86 17.59 -29.84
C MET A 530 27.59 16.92 -28.50
N ALA A 531 27.57 17.73 -27.44
CA ALA A 531 27.14 17.27 -26.12
C ALA A 531 25.69 16.75 -26.18
N LYS A 532 25.40 15.70 -25.41
CA LYS A 532 24.05 15.16 -25.27
C LYS A 532 23.12 16.27 -24.77
N GLY A 533 22.00 16.51 -25.45
CA GLY A 533 21.04 17.56 -25.10
C GLY A 533 21.28 18.94 -25.74
N SER A 534 22.35 19.08 -26.53
CA SER A 534 22.63 20.28 -27.33
C SER A 534 22.21 20.07 -28.79
N PHE A 535 21.75 21.15 -29.42
CA PHE A 535 21.33 21.16 -30.82
C PHE A 535 21.87 22.40 -31.51
N MET A 536 22.28 22.25 -32.76
CA MET A 536 22.74 23.38 -33.56
C MET A 536 21.54 24.12 -34.16
N ILE A 537 21.56 25.45 -34.06
CA ILE A 537 20.51 26.32 -34.58
C ILE A 537 21.03 27.12 -35.77
N GLU A 538 20.41 26.93 -36.93
CA GLU A 538 20.76 27.61 -38.18
C GLU A 538 19.73 28.68 -38.56
N GLY A 539 20.18 29.73 -39.25
CA GLY A 539 19.32 30.81 -39.72
C GLY A 539 18.99 31.87 -38.67
N GLN A 540 17.97 32.68 -38.95
CA GLN A 540 17.60 33.83 -38.12
C GLN A 540 16.99 33.40 -36.78
N ARG A 541 17.45 34.04 -35.69
CA ARG A 541 16.92 33.87 -34.33
C ARG A 541 16.04 35.07 -33.98
N ASN A 542 14.89 34.81 -33.37
CA ASN A 542 13.93 35.84 -32.96
C ASN A 542 14.01 36.06 -31.46
N PHE A 543 14.64 37.15 -31.03
CA PHE A 543 14.94 37.41 -29.61
C PHE A 543 13.80 38.11 -28.87
N ILE A 544 13.59 37.69 -27.63
CA ILE A 544 12.63 38.26 -26.67
C ILE A 544 13.38 38.55 -25.38
N LYS A 545 13.40 39.83 -24.98
CA LYS A 545 14.04 40.29 -23.74
C LYS A 545 13.14 40.03 -22.55
N ILE A 546 13.72 39.48 -21.48
CA ILE A 546 13.01 39.18 -20.24
C ILE A 546 13.48 40.13 -19.13
N SER A 547 12.54 40.90 -18.58
CA SER A 547 12.82 41.96 -17.61
C SER A 547 12.79 41.48 -16.16
N THR A 548 12.13 40.36 -15.86
CA THR A 548 11.96 39.85 -14.49
C THR A 548 12.27 38.37 -14.38
N LEU A 549 12.78 37.96 -13.22
CA LEU A 549 13.04 36.55 -12.88
C LEU A 549 11.98 36.10 -11.86
N LYS A 550 10.76 35.88 -12.36
CA LYS A 550 9.63 35.42 -11.55
C LYS A 550 9.04 34.16 -12.15
N LEU A 551 8.72 33.17 -11.35
CA LEU A 551 7.96 32.00 -11.78
C LEU A 551 6.76 31.81 -10.87
N CYS A 552 5.70 31.25 -11.42
CA CYS A 552 4.50 30.88 -10.68
C CYS A 552 4.47 29.36 -10.55
N VAL A 553 4.51 28.84 -9.33
CA VAL A 553 4.15 27.45 -9.01
C VAL A 553 2.64 27.43 -8.81
N ALA A 554 1.91 26.57 -9.52
CA ALA A 554 0.46 26.58 -9.50
C ALA A 554 -0.15 25.17 -9.58
N ILE A 555 -1.28 24.98 -8.92
CA ILE A 555 -2.18 23.84 -9.17
C ILE A 555 -3.29 24.34 -10.09
N ILE A 556 -3.47 23.69 -11.24
CA ILE A 556 -4.52 24.02 -12.21
C ILE A 556 -5.53 22.87 -12.33
N GLU A 557 -6.78 23.18 -12.63
CA GLU A 557 -7.79 22.18 -12.97
C GLU A 557 -7.94 22.06 -14.49
N ARG A 558 -7.92 20.83 -15.01
CA ARG A 558 -8.16 20.56 -16.42
C ARG A 558 -8.84 19.22 -16.62
N LYS A 559 -9.97 19.24 -17.35
CA LYS A 559 -10.79 18.04 -17.65
C LYS A 559 -11.12 17.21 -16.39
N GLY A 560 -11.47 17.88 -15.28
CA GLY A 560 -11.79 17.24 -14.00
C GLY A 560 -10.59 16.67 -13.23
N SER A 561 -9.35 17.01 -13.62
CA SER A 561 -8.12 16.59 -12.94
C SER A 561 -7.28 17.80 -12.50
N TYR A 562 -6.69 17.70 -11.32
CA TYR A 562 -5.74 18.71 -10.81
C TYR A 562 -4.31 18.36 -11.21
N LEU A 563 -3.58 19.36 -11.68
CA LEU A 563 -2.21 19.25 -12.17
C LEU A 563 -1.31 20.30 -11.51
N LEU A 564 -0.16 19.88 -10.97
CA LEU A 564 0.85 20.76 -10.42
C LEU A 564 1.86 21.17 -11.50
N THR A 565 2.13 22.46 -11.61
CA THR A 565 3.00 23.00 -12.64
C THR A 565 3.80 24.23 -12.17
N CYS A 566 4.78 24.66 -12.97
CA CYS A 566 5.52 25.90 -12.75
C CYS A 566 5.86 26.57 -14.09
N GLY A 567 5.59 27.86 -14.20
CA GLY A 567 5.76 28.62 -15.44
C GLY A 567 5.68 30.13 -15.22
N PRO A 568 5.28 30.91 -16.24
CA PRO A 568 5.27 32.38 -16.18
C PRO A 568 4.31 32.90 -15.09
N PRO A 569 4.50 34.14 -14.59
CA PRO A 569 3.66 34.73 -13.55
C PRO A 569 2.16 34.78 -13.88
N SER A 570 1.79 34.85 -15.16
CA SER A 570 0.41 34.85 -15.65
C SER A 570 -0.39 33.60 -15.27
N LEU A 571 0.27 32.48 -14.94
CA LEU A 571 -0.41 31.26 -14.47
C LEU A 571 -1.30 31.48 -13.24
N LYS A 572 -1.02 32.52 -12.44
CA LYS A 572 -1.84 32.86 -11.27
C LYS A 572 -3.30 33.18 -11.62
N ASN A 573 -3.57 33.59 -12.86
CA ASN A 573 -4.90 33.95 -13.32
C ASN A 573 -5.78 32.73 -13.65
N ASN A 574 -5.20 31.54 -13.84
CA ASN A 574 -5.91 30.33 -14.27
C ASN A 574 -5.51 29.12 -13.40
N CYS A 575 -5.66 29.25 -12.09
CA CYS A 575 -5.24 28.23 -11.13
C CYS A 575 -6.18 28.12 -9.93
N VAL A 576 -6.09 27.01 -9.20
CA VAL A 576 -6.76 26.81 -7.91
C VAL A 576 -5.92 27.43 -6.78
N CYS A 577 -4.61 27.19 -6.82
CA CYS A 577 -3.64 27.75 -5.87
C CYS A 577 -2.39 28.16 -6.63
N TYR A 578 -1.75 29.25 -6.21
CA TYR A 578 -0.48 29.69 -6.75
C TYR A 578 0.46 30.24 -5.68
N ALA A 579 1.76 30.15 -5.99
CA ALA A 579 2.83 30.85 -5.31
C ALA A 579 3.78 31.43 -6.35
N ILE A 580 4.06 32.74 -6.26
CA ILE A 580 5.08 33.39 -7.06
C ILE A 580 6.42 33.28 -6.33
N ILE A 581 7.43 32.83 -7.05
CA ILE A 581 8.80 32.67 -6.57
C ILE A 581 9.76 33.54 -7.37
N GLU A 582 10.84 33.95 -6.70
CA GLU A 582 12.01 34.62 -7.27
C GLU A 582 13.29 33.83 -6.93
N PRO A 583 14.40 34.05 -7.66
CA PRO A 583 15.74 33.61 -7.25
C PRO A 583 16.11 34.09 -5.84
N GLU A 584 17.16 33.49 -5.28
CA GLU A 584 17.65 33.73 -3.92
C GLU A 584 16.74 33.09 -2.84
N GLY A 585 17.19 33.03 -1.58
CA GLY A 585 16.41 32.44 -0.48
C GLY A 585 16.86 31.04 -0.06
N SER A 586 15.90 30.17 0.25
CA SER A 586 16.13 28.83 0.79
C SER A 586 16.29 27.79 -0.31
N ASP A 587 16.77 26.59 0.02
CA ASP A 587 16.86 25.50 -0.94
C ASP A 587 15.48 25.02 -1.42
N MET A 588 15.47 24.33 -2.55
CA MET A 588 14.23 23.93 -3.23
C MET A 588 13.31 23.05 -2.36
N ALA A 589 13.86 22.18 -1.52
CA ALA A 589 13.06 21.25 -0.73
C ALA A 589 12.28 22.00 0.36
N ASP A 590 12.93 22.96 1.01
CA ASP A 590 12.30 23.77 2.05
C ASP A 590 11.28 24.75 1.47
N VAL A 591 11.58 25.36 0.32
CA VAL A 591 10.61 26.20 -0.40
C VAL A 591 9.41 25.39 -0.88
N ALA A 592 9.63 24.18 -1.40
CA ALA A 592 8.55 23.28 -1.81
C ALA A 592 7.64 22.89 -0.63
N LYS A 593 8.20 22.60 0.55
CA LYS A 593 7.42 22.36 1.77
C LYS A 593 6.60 23.59 2.16
N LYS A 594 7.19 24.78 2.08
CA LYS A 594 6.50 26.04 2.39
C LYS A 594 5.33 26.29 1.45
N ILE A 595 5.54 26.21 0.13
CA ILE A 595 4.49 26.36 -0.88
C ILE A 595 3.37 25.33 -0.65
N ARG A 596 3.73 24.06 -0.40
CA ARG A 596 2.74 23.02 -0.12
C ARG A 596 1.93 23.32 1.13
N PHE A 597 2.55 23.82 2.20
CA PHE A 597 1.85 24.21 3.42
C PHE A 597 0.87 25.37 3.18
N GLU A 598 1.28 26.37 2.42
CA GLU A 598 0.41 27.48 2.01
C GLU A 598 -0.78 26.96 1.17
N PHE A 599 -0.54 26.05 0.23
CA PHE A 599 -1.61 25.48 -0.62
C PHE A 599 -2.57 24.59 0.18
N ILE A 600 -2.09 23.84 1.17
CA ILE A 600 -2.95 23.06 2.08
C ILE A 600 -3.87 23.98 2.88
N SER A 601 -3.36 25.14 3.30
CA SER A 601 -4.15 26.13 4.03
C SER A 601 -5.26 26.73 3.17
N THR A 602 -5.08 26.77 1.84
CA THR A 602 -6.08 27.25 0.87
C THR A 602 -7.06 26.16 0.43
N ASN A 603 -6.56 24.97 0.07
CA ASN A 603 -7.37 23.86 -0.41
C ASN A 603 -6.75 22.50 -0.02
N GLU A 604 -7.15 22.00 1.15
CA GLU A 604 -6.54 20.85 1.80
C GLU A 604 -6.61 19.57 0.95
N SER A 605 -7.78 19.26 0.37
CA SER A 605 -8.00 18.01 -0.36
C SER A 605 -7.14 17.93 -1.62
N ILE A 606 -7.03 19.03 -2.36
CA ILE A 606 -6.28 19.10 -3.62
C ILE A 606 -4.78 19.14 -3.34
N ALA A 607 -4.33 20.02 -2.44
CA ALA A 607 -2.90 20.20 -2.17
C ALA A 607 -2.27 18.96 -1.52
N LYS A 608 -3.01 18.21 -0.68
CA LYS A 608 -2.54 16.94 -0.12
C LYS A 608 -2.33 15.85 -1.18
N SER A 609 -2.99 15.95 -2.34
CA SER A 609 -2.85 14.96 -3.42
C SER A 609 -1.49 14.98 -4.12
N PHE A 610 -0.67 16.02 -3.89
CA PHE A 610 0.69 16.13 -4.40
C PHE A 610 1.74 15.94 -3.29
N SER A 611 2.75 15.13 -3.58
CA SER A 611 3.90 14.90 -2.70
C SER A 611 4.87 16.09 -2.73
N VAL A 612 5.68 16.27 -1.67
CA VAL A 612 6.71 17.33 -1.64
C VAL A 612 7.69 17.20 -2.81
N ASP A 613 8.07 15.97 -3.18
CA ASP A 613 8.94 15.71 -4.32
C ASP A 613 8.37 16.23 -5.64
N GLU A 614 7.03 16.23 -5.81
CA GLU A 614 6.39 16.79 -6.99
C GLU A 614 6.48 18.31 -7.04
N TYR A 615 6.42 19.01 -5.90
CA TYR A 615 6.68 20.45 -5.82
C TYR A 615 8.12 20.78 -6.15
N VAL A 616 9.09 20.08 -5.54
CA VAL A 616 10.52 20.22 -5.87
C VAL A 616 10.75 19.98 -7.36
N ARG A 617 10.05 18.99 -7.92
CA ARG A 617 10.14 18.67 -9.34
C ARG A 617 9.65 19.83 -10.21
N VAL A 618 8.53 20.49 -9.96
CA VAL A 618 8.11 21.55 -10.91
C VAL A 618 9.00 22.79 -10.87
N MET A 619 9.65 23.05 -9.74
CA MET A 619 10.47 24.25 -9.49
C MET A 619 11.73 24.40 -10.37
N PRO A 620 12.24 25.63 -10.54
CA PRO A 620 13.55 25.90 -11.15
C PRO A 620 14.69 25.36 -10.29
N ALA A 621 15.83 25.06 -10.92
CA ALA A 621 17.00 24.60 -10.19
C ALA A 621 17.70 25.80 -9.53
N GLY A 622 17.74 25.83 -8.19
CA GLY A 622 18.43 26.89 -7.43
C GLY A 622 17.64 27.33 -6.19
N PRO A 623 18.26 28.11 -5.30
CA PRO A 623 17.55 28.72 -4.17
C PRO A 623 16.39 29.57 -4.65
N SER A 624 15.29 29.58 -3.88
CA SER A 624 14.08 30.31 -4.25
C SER A 624 13.44 30.96 -3.02
N ARG A 625 12.74 32.07 -3.25
CA ARG A 625 11.99 32.80 -2.23
C ARG A 625 10.55 32.98 -2.71
N VAL A 626 9.59 32.57 -1.88
CA VAL A 626 8.17 32.86 -2.10
C VAL A 626 7.91 34.33 -1.79
N ILE A 627 7.32 35.06 -2.74
CA ILE A 627 7.00 36.49 -2.61
C ILE A 627 5.50 36.77 -2.52
N GLU A 628 4.67 35.89 -3.06
CA GLU A 628 3.21 36.03 -3.12
C GLU A 628 2.62 34.62 -3.16
N SER A 629 1.52 34.37 -2.44
CA SER A 629 0.80 33.10 -2.47
C SER A 629 -0.69 33.35 -2.28
N GLY A 630 -1.54 32.57 -2.96
CA GLY A 630 -2.99 32.69 -2.81
C GLY A 630 -3.78 31.64 -3.57
N SER A 631 -5.10 31.74 -3.51
CA SER A 631 -6.03 31.05 -4.41
C SER A 631 -6.15 31.83 -5.72
N GLY A 632 -6.16 31.13 -6.84
CA GLY A 632 -6.63 31.74 -8.10
C GLY A 632 -8.16 31.84 -8.09
N SER A 633 -8.68 32.76 -8.89
CA SER A 633 -10.10 33.02 -9.09
C SER A 633 -10.70 32.10 -10.15
#